data_AF-A0A2N2SIC0-F1
#
_entry.id   AF-A0A2N2SIC0-F1
#
_cell.length_a   1.000
_cell.length_b   1.000
_cell.length_c   1.000
_cell.angle_alpha   90.00
_cell.angle_beta   90.00
_cell.angle_gamma   90.00
#
_symmetry.space_group_name_H-M   'P 1'
#
loop_
_entity.id
_entity.type
_entity.pdbx_description
1 polymer ?
#
loop_
_entity_poly.entity_id
_entity_poly.type
_entity_poly.pdbx_seq_one_letter_code
_entity_poly.pdbx_strand_id
1 'polypeptide(L)'
;MLATLLRLICKLLFRVRLHGRALPPANGRLLIIANHESFLDGLLLGLHLPFRPTFVIYTGVLDNWLFRQFLKLVPHLTVDHASPLGIKKIIRLIEAGEPVVIFPEGRITNTGSLMKVYEGPAFVAAKTGATIMPVRIHGAAHSHFGRLSRDFPRKLLPRIDLWFMPTSHIAMPDAPLSKQRRKLAGEAMCRLMQEMLAASQPERTLFGALLDAVQLHGRKTLLMEDMKQTRDSYGSLLKKSLALGRLVSKVSRPEEAVGVLMPNVNTTVALIFGMTAMRRTPAMLNYTAGAQGMRNACVAAAVSTIITSRQFIEAARLEDVVAALQDFHILYLEDMRSSFGLKDKLWLMLFALRLPRLAEQSHEPDKPAAILFTSGSEGKPKGVVLSHSAILANVAQIRAVIDFSPKDKFFIALPLFHSFGFTAGAVLPVVSGTRLFIYPSPLHYRLIPEIVYDSGCTVLFGTSAFLAHYGKFAHPYDFHKLRHVVAGAEKLNEEVRRLWMDKFGIRLLEGYGTTECAPVLAVNTPMFCRSGSVGRLLPLLQHRLQPVPGIERGGLLHIKGPNVMHGYYLYEQPGQLAATTSDFGSGWYNTGDIVDIDANGYVHILGRVNRFAKVAGEMVSLEIVEQLARHASGEQQHAASTQTDMQRGENILLFTTDRKLQRHDLQLAAHALGQPEIAIARKIVVVDELPLLGSGKVDYIRLKQMAESVE
;
A
#
# COMPACT_ATOMS: atom_id res chain seq x y z
N MET A 1 30.58 -35.71 5.59
CA MET A 1 30.54 -35.46 7.05
C MET A 1 30.48 -33.97 7.41
N LEU A 2 31.43 -33.13 6.97
CA LEU A 2 31.47 -31.71 7.34
C LEU A 2 30.20 -30.91 6.96
N ALA A 3 29.67 -31.08 5.74
CA ALA A 3 28.44 -30.41 5.31
C ALA A 3 27.21 -30.82 6.14
N THR A 4 27.10 -32.10 6.49
CA THR A 4 26.02 -32.62 7.34
C THR A 4 26.09 -32.04 8.75
N LEU A 5 27.30 -31.95 9.32
CA LEU A 5 27.54 -31.33 10.62
C LEU A 5 27.21 -29.84 10.60
N LEU A 6 27.67 -29.09 9.60
CA LEU A 6 27.35 -27.67 9.42
C LEU A 6 25.86 -27.44 9.25
N ARG A 7 25.16 -28.30 8.50
CA ARG A 7 23.70 -28.25 8.36
C ARG A 7 23.00 -28.41 9.70
N LEU A 8 23.44 -29.37 10.53
CA LEU A 8 22.89 -29.59 11.87
C LEU A 8 23.16 -28.38 12.78
N ILE A 9 24.38 -27.85 12.77
CA ILE A 9 24.77 -26.66 13.54
C ILE A 9 23.91 -25.46 13.14
N CYS A 10 23.81 -25.15 11.84
CA CYS A 10 22.98 -24.05 11.36
C CYS A 10 21.51 -24.24 11.73
N LYS A 11 20.97 -25.47 11.60
CA LYS A 11 19.59 -25.79 11.97
C LYS A 11 19.33 -25.57 13.46
N LEU A 12 20.27 -25.91 14.34
CA LEU A 12 20.15 -25.71 15.79
C LEU A 12 20.33 -24.23 16.18
N LEU A 13 21.40 -23.60 15.72
CA LEU A 13 21.75 -22.23 16.09
C LEU A 13 20.75 -21.21 15.53
N PHE A 14 20.45 -21.29 14.24
CA PHE A 14 19.56 -20.34 13.55
C PHE A 14 18.13 -20.82 13.39
N ARG A 15 17.78 -21.99 13.97
CA ARG A 15 16.41 -22.56 13.92
C ARG A 15 15.84 -22.55 12.49
N VAL A 16 16.67 -22.95 11.53
CA VAL A 16 16.37 -22.83 10.10
C VAL A 16 15.10 -23.60 9.76
N ARG A 17 14.13 -22.91 9.15
CA ARG A 17 12.91 -23.54 8.62
C ARG A 17 12.89 -23.46 7.11
N LEU A 18 12.45 -24.54 6.49
CA LEU A 18 12.29 -24.66 5.05
C LEU A 18 10.81 -24.63 4.72
N HIS A 19 10.43 -23.81 3.77
CA HIS A 19 9.06 -23.69 3.26
C HIS A 19 9.07 -24.01 1.76
N GLY A 20 8.09 -24.78 1.29
CA GLY A 20 8.07 -25.28 -0.08
C GLY A 20 9.07 -26.42 -0.33
N ARG A 21 9.22 -26.80 -1.61
CA ARG A 21 10.13 -27.88 -2.05
C ARG A 21 10.99 -27.39 -3.20
N ALA A 22 12.30 -27.61 -3.10
CA ALA A 22 13.24 -27.39 -4.19
C ALA A 22 13.31 -28.65 -5.07
N LEU A 23 12.62 -28.66 -6.21
CA LEU A 23 12.68 -29.76 -7.17
C LEU A 23 13.48 -29.35 -8.40
N PRO A 24 14.40 -30.19 -8.91
CA PRO A 24 15.09 -29.90 -10.15
C PRO A 24 14.09 -29.94 -11.33
N PRO A 25 14.23 -29.06 -12.33
CA PRO A 25 13.32 -29.00 -13.46
C PRO A 25 13.55 -30.14 -14.45
N ALA A 26 12.50 -30.54 -15.16
CA ALA A 26 12.57 -31.61 -16.17
C ALA A 26 13.52 -31.29 -17.34
N ASN A 27 13.69 -30.01 -17.69
CA ASN A 27 14.58 -29.56 -18.76
C ASN A 27 16.07 -29.53 -18.38
N GLY A 28 16.43 -29.87 -17.14
CA GLY A 28 17.81 -29.86 -16.61
C GLY A 28 18.45 -28.48 -16.43
N ARG A 29 17.88 -27.41 -17.00
CA ARG A 29 18.43 -26.04 -16.93
C ARG A 29 17.81 -25.28 -15.76
N LEU A 30 18.58 -25.12 -14.68
CA LEU A 30 18.10 -24.49 -13.44
C LEU A 30 18.92 -23.26 -13.07
N LEU A 31 18.24 -22.12 -12.96
CA LEU A 31 18.77 -20.90 -12.36
C LEU A 31 18.05 -20.63 -11.04
N ILE A 32 18.76 -20.73 -9.92
CA ILE A 32 18.25 -20.32 -8.61
C ILE A 32 18.58 -18.85 -8.40
N ILE A 33 17.56 -18.05 -8.10
CA ILE A 33 17.73 -16.66 -7.69
C ILE A 33 17.36 -16.52 -6.21
N ALA A 34 18.09 -15.68 -5.48
CA ALA A 34 17.77 -15.39 -4.09
C ALA A 34 18.00 -13.92 -3.75
N ASN A 35 17.24 -13.41 -2.78
CA ASN A 35 17.58 -12.12 -2.15
C ASN A 35 18.84 -12.27 -1.29
N HIS A 36 19.57 -11.18 -1.08
CA HIS A 36 20.84 -11.22 -0.37
C HIS A 36 20.80 -10.39 0.92
N GLU A 37 20.59 -11.07 2.05
CA GLU A 37 20.47 -10.51 3.40
C GLU A 37 21.76 -10.55 4.22
N SER A 38 22.64 -11.53 4.01
CA SER A 38 23.83 -11.73 4.86
C SER A 38 24.96 -12.52 4.18
N PHE A 39 26.14 -12.57 4.81
CA PHE A 39 27.22 -13.47 4.40
C PHE A 39 26.91 -14.96 4.61
N LEU A 40 25.85 -15.31 5.37
CA LEU A 40 25.44 -16.71 5.57
C LEU A 40 24.66 -17.27 4.38
N ASP A 41 24.12 -16.41 3.51
CA ASP A 41 23.10 -16.80 2.54
C ASP A 41 23.57 -17.90 1.58
N GLY A 42 24.79 -17.77 1.04
CA GLY A 42 25.37 -18.79 0.16
C GLY A 42 25.56 -20.13 0.87
N LEU A 43 26.03 -20.10 2.13
CA LEU A 43 26.17 -21.28 2.96
C LEU A 43 24.80 -21.92 3.26
N LEU A 44 23.81 -21.12 3.63
CA LEU A 44 22.46 -21.58 3.95
C LEU A 44 21.82 -22.28 2.74
N LEU A 45 21.92 -21.69 1.55
CA LEU A 45 21.44 -22.31 0.32
C LEU A 45 22.20 -23.60 0.00
N GLY A 46 23.54 -23.57 0.03
CA GLY A 46 24.37 -24.73 -0.30
C GLY A 46 24.17 -25.92 0.65
N LEU A 47 23.83 -25.66 1.91
CA LEU A 47 23.53 -26.70 2.90
C LEU A 47 22.11 -27.25 2.80
N HIS A 48 21.14 -26.47 2.30
CA HIS A 48 19.72 -26.84 2.35
C HIS A 48 19.12 -27.25 1.01
N LEU A 49 19.75 -26.91 -0.12
CA LEU A 49 19.35 -27.42 -1.42
C LEU A 49 19.62 -28.93 -1.56
N PRO A 50 18.76 -29.69 -2.26
CA PRO A 50 18.91 -31.13 -2.40
C PRO A 50 19.96 -31.56 -3.43
N PHE A 51 20.52 -30.61 -4.18
CA PHE A 51 21.57 -30.80 -5.17
C PHE A 51 22.71 -29.79 -4.92
N ARG A 52 23.84 -29.96 -5.62
CA ARG A 52 25.02 -29.09 -5.49
C ARG A 52 25.04 -28.05 -6.62
N PRO A 53 24.56 -26.81 -6.40
CA PRO A 53 24.65 -25.78 -7.41
C PRO A 53 26.03 -25.11 -7.43
N THR A 54 26.37 -24.52 -8.57
CA THR A 54 27.51 -23.62 -8.74
C THR A 54 27.10 -22.18 -8.40
N PHE A 55 27.75 -21.57 -7.40
CA PHE A 55 27.46 -20.21 -6.97
C PHE A 55 28.21 -19.19 -7.81
N VAL A 56 27.48 -18.26 -8.44
CA VAL A 56 28.10 -17.11 -9.10
C VAL A 56 28.36 -16.04 -8.06
N ILE A 57 29.63 -15.71 -7.87
CA ILE A 57 30.08 -14.70 -6.91
C ILE A 57 30.86 -13.59 -7.61
N TYR A 58 30.75 -12.38 -7.06
CA TYR A 58 31.57 -11.26 -7.51
C TYR A 58 33.04 -11.47 -7.09
N THR A 59 33.99 -11.11 -7.96
CA THR A 59 35.43 -11.31 -7.74
C THR A 59 35.95 -10.70 -6.42
N GLY A 60 35.51 -9.49 -6.07
CA GLY A 60 35.92 -8.82 -4.82
C GLY A 60 35.43 -9.49 -3.53
N VAL A 61 34.52 -10.47 -3.62
CA VAL A 61 34.09 -11.24 -2.45
C VAL A 61 35.22 -12.15 -1.93
N LEU A 62 36.17 -12.52 -2.80
CA LEU A 62 37.35 -13.32 -2.44
C LEU A 62 38.37 -12.58 -1.56
N ASP A 63 38.28 -11.24 -1.46
CA ASP A 63 39.18 -10.43 -0.63
C ASP A 63 38.97 -10.71 0.86
N ASN A 64 37.78 -11.17 1.25
CA ASN A 64 37.49 -11.55 2.62
C ASN A 64 37.98 -12.97 2.91
N TRP A 65 38.98 -13.09 3.80
CA TRP A 65 39.57 -14.37 4.20
C TRP A 65 38.55 -15.40 4.72
N LEU A 66 37.60 -14.98 5.55
CA LEU A 66 36.56 -15.86 6.09
C LEU A 66 35.72 -16.45 4.96
N PHE A 67 35.27 -15.59 4.04
CA PHE A 67 34.43 -16.00 2.93
C PHE A 67 35.16 -16.94 1.96
N ARG A 68 36.45 -16.71 1.75
CA ARG A 68 37.32 -17.61 0.96
C ARG A 68 37.38 -19.03 1.54
N GLN A 69 37.39 -19.20 2.86
CA GLN A 69 37.37 -20.54 3.47
C GLN A 69 36.02 -21.24 3.26
N PHE A 70 34.90 -20.52 3.36
CA PHE A 70 33.57 -21.09 3.10
C PHE A 70 33.40 -21.51 1.64
N LEU A 71 33.90 -20.72 0.69
CA LEU A 71 33.82 -21.03 -0.74
C LEU A 71 34.57 -22.30 -1.14
N LYS A 72 35.55 -22.76 -0.36
CA LYS A 72 36.19 -24.06 -0.61
C LYS A 72 35.23 -25.23 -0.44
N LEU A 73 34.12 -25.04 0.28
CA LEU A 73 33.13 -26.09 0.55
C LEU A 73 32.05 -26.20 -0.52
N VAL A 74 32.00 -25.26 -1.48
CA VAL A 74 30.90 -25.15 -2.44
C VAL A 74 31.44 -24.83 -3.83
N PRO A 75 30.94 -25.48 -4.90
CA PRO A 75 31.28 -25.10 -6.27
C PRO A 75 30.93 -23.62 -6.50
N HIS A 76 31.88 -22.84 -7.01
CA HIS A 76 31.67 -21.43 -7.25
C HIS A 76 32.37 -20.96 -8.53
N LEU A 77 31.77 -19.96 -9.17
CA LEU A 77 32.32 -19.27 -10.33
C LEU A 77 32.45 -17.79 -10.01
N THR A 78 33.68 -17.26 -10.06
CA THR A 78 33.92 -15.83 -9.91
C THR A 78 33.65 -15.11 -11.23
N VAL A 79 32.75 -14.13 -11.19
CA VAL A 79 32.38 -13.34 -12.35
C VAL A 79 32.43 -11.86 -11.99
N ASP A 80 33.10 -11.08 -12.82
CA ASP A 80 32.87 -9.64 -12.84
C ASP A 80 31.58 -9.35 -13.63
N HIS A 81 30.60 -8.75 -12.97
CA HIS A 81 29.31 -8.39 -13.58
C HIS A 81 29.46 -7.43 -14.76
N ALA A 82 30.56 -6.66 -14.83
CA ALA A 82 30.86 -5.78 -15.95
C ALA A 82 31.46 -6.52 -17.17
N SER A 83 31.95 -7.75 -16.99
CA SER A 83 32.64 -8.50 -18.04
C SER A 83 31.71 -9.37 -18.88
N PRO A 84 31.60 -9.15 -20.21
CA PRO A 84 30.83 -10.01 -21.11
C PRO A 84 31.28 -11.48 -21.12
N LEU A 85 32.57 -11.74 -20.83
CA LEU A 85 33.14 -13.09 -20.74
C LEU A 85 32.58 -13.87 -19.55
N GLY A 86 32.31 -13.20 -18.44
CA GLY A 86 31.71 -13.79 -17.25
C GLY A 86 30.31 -14.31 -17.52
N ILE A 87 29.47 -13.51 -18.19
CA ILE A 87 28.11 -13.92 -18.60
C ILE A 87 28.15 -15.16 -19.51
N LYS A 88 29.10 -15.22 -20.46
CA LYS A 88 29.27 -16.40 -21.34
C LYS A 88 29.60 -17.67 -20.55
N LYS A 89 30.43 -17.59 -19.50
CA LYS A 89 30.73 -18.73 -18.63
C LYS A 89 29.49 -19.25 -17.90
N ILE A 90 28.67 -18.34 -17.36
CA ILE A 90 27.42 -18.70 -16.68
C ILE A 90 26.46 -19.41 -17.65
N ILE A 91 26.30 -18.88 -18.88
CA ILE A 91 25.45 -19.48 -19.91
C ILE A 91 25.88 -20.94 -20.19
N ARG A 92 27.18 -21.20 -20.36
CA ARG A 92 27.69 -22.55 -20.62
C ARG A 92 27.40 -23.52 -19.50
N LEU A 93 27.50 -23.10 -18.23
CA LEU A 93 27.19 -23.96 -17.08
C LEU A 93 25.72 -24.38 -17.09
N ILE A 94 24.81 -23.43 -17.32
CA ILE A 94 23.38 -23.70 -17.37
C ILE A 94 23.03 -24.59 -18.57
N GLU A 95 23.63 -24.33 -19.74
CA GLU A 95 23.45 -25.15 -20.95
C GLU A 95 23.96 -26.59 -20.75
N ALA A 96 25.02 -26.78 -19.95
CA ALA A 96 25.54 -28.08 -19.55
C ALA A 96 24.67 -28.80 -18.49
N GLY A 97 23.58 -28.18 -18.03
CA GLY A 97 22.68 -28.76 -17.05
C GLY A 97 23.15 -28.62 -15.60
N GLU A 98 24.19 -27.81 -15.33
CA GLU A 98 24.60 -27.51 -13.96
C GLU A 98 23.65 -26.47 -13.33
N PRO A 99 23.06 -26.75 -12.15
CA PRO A 99 22.28 -25.76 -11.43
C PRO A 99 23.16 -24.58 -11.00
N VAL A 100 22.71 -23.36 -11.26
CA VAL A 100 23.46 -22.15 -10.92
C VAL A 100 22.68 -21.31 -9.91
N VAL A 101 23.35 -20.84 -8.85
CA VAL A 101 22.79 -19.86 -7.90
C VAL A 101 23.35 -18.48 -8.18
N ILE A 102 22.47 -17.49 -8.31
CA ILE A 102 22.83 -16.08 -8.47
C ILE A 102 22.03 -15.21 -7.51
N PHE A 103 22.68 -14.23 -6.89
CA PHE A 103 22.02 -13.17 -6.13
C PHE A 103 21.82 -11.95 -7.05
N PRO A 104 20.61 -11.68 -7.57
CA PRO A 104 20.43 -10.67 -8.61
C PRO A 104 20.74 -9.24 -8.15
N GLU A 105 20.74 -8.98 -6.84
CA GLU A 105 21.08 -7.68 -6.25
C GLU A 105 22.58 -7.36 -6.34
N GLY A 106 23.45 -8.36 -6.56
CA GLY A 106 24.91 -8.18 -6.65
C GLY A 106 25.60 -7.73 -5.35
N ARG A 107 24.85 -7.49 -4.28
CA ARG A 107 25.33 -7.06 -2.96
C ARG A 107 24.38 -7.50 -1.87
N ILE A 108 24.90 -7.61 -0.64
CA ILE A 108 24.09 -7.76 0.56
C ILE A 108 23.31 -6.45 0.80
N THR A 109 22.05 -6.56 1.18
CA THR A 109 21.17 -5.42 1.49
C THR A 109 21.69 -4.61 2.68
N ASN A 110 21.60 -3.28 2.55
CA ASN A 110 21.87 -2.34 3.64
C ASN A 110 20.59 -1.71 4.21
N THR A 111 19.44 -1.95 3.57
CA THR A 111 18.14 -1.38 3.93
C THR A 111 17.17 -2.43 4.48
N GLY A 112 17.43 -3.72 4.23
CA GLY A 112 16.51 -4.81 4.54
C GLY A 112 15.39 -4.97 3.51
N SER A 113 15.32 -4.10 2.51
CA SER A 113 14.41 -4.15 1.37
C SER A 113 15.14 -4.54 0.10
N LEU A 114 14.39 -4.82 -0.97
CA LEU A 114 14.93 -5.11 -2.28
C LEU A 114 15.75 -3.93 -2.79
N MET A 115 17.00 -4.18 -3.16
CA MET A 115 17.86 -3.18 -3.78
C MET A 115 17.80 -3.27 -5.32
N LYS A 116 18.70 -2.55 -5.99
CA LYS A 116 18.85 -2.62 -7.45
C LYS A 116 19.08 -4.08 -7.89
N VAL A 117 18.25 -4.54 -8.82
CA VAL A 117 18.42 -5.83 -9.49
C VAL A 117 19.20 -5.63 -10.79
N TYR A 118 20.27 -6.40 -10.99
CA TYR A 118 21.09 -6.32 -12.20
C TYR A 118 20.45 -7.09 -13.36
N GLU A 119 20.67 -6.60 -14.58
CA GLU A 119 20.08 -7.18 -15.79
C GLU A 119 20.76 -8.48 -16.23
N GLY A 120 22.03 -8.70 -15.84
CA GLY A 120 22.84 -9.85 -16.27
C GLY A 120 22.20 -11.21 -15.97
N PRO A 121 21.80 -11.50 -14.72
CA PRO A 121 21.11 -12.74 -14.36
C PRO A 121 19.83 -12.97 -15.16
N ALA A 122 19.06 -11.90 -15.42
CA ALA A 122 17.84 -11.98 -16.20
C ALA A 122 18.11 -12.32 -17.67
N PHE A 123 19.13 -11.71 -18.26
CA PHE A 123 19.56 -12.00 -19.62
C PHE A 123 20.07 -13.45 -19.77
N VAL A 124 20.80 -13.95 -18.76
CA VAL A 124 21.23 -15.36 -18.72
C VAL A 124 20.01 -16.29 -18.72
N ALA A 125 19.03 -16.03 -17.85
CA ALA A 125 17.81 -16.82 -17.78
C ALA A 125 17.05 -16.84 -19.12
N ALA A 126 16.83 -15.66 -19.69
CA ALA A 126 16.10 -15.49 -20.94
C ALA A 126 16.82 -16.12 -22.14
N LYS A 127 18.15 -16.03 -22.19
CA LYS A 127 18.94 -16.58 -23.30
C LYS A 127 19.04 -18.10 -23.26
N THR A 128 19.13 -18.69 -22.07
CA THR A 128 19.26 -20.14 -21.90
C THR A 128 17.92 -20.87 -21.86
N GLY A 129 16.81 -20.14 -21.67
CA GLY A 129 15.49 -20.72 -21.40
C GLY A 129 15.44 -21.45 -20.05
N ALA A 130 16.30 -21.07 -19.11
CA ALA A 130 16.40 -21.73 -17.82
C ALA A 130 15.10 -21.63 -17.03
N THR A 131 14.78 -22.69 -16.29
CA THR A 131 13.78 -22.64 -15.22
C THR A 131 14.35 -21.84 -14.08
N ILE A 132 13.62 -20.82 -13.63
CA ILE A 132 14.02 -19.96 -12.52
C ILE A 132 13.38 -20.46 -11.24
N MET A 133 14.17 -20.69 -10.20
CA MET A 133 13.68 -21.00 -8.85
C MET A 133 13.99 -19.84 -7.90
N PRO A 134 13.00 -19.00 -7.56
CA PRO A 134 13.18 -17.96 -6.57
C PRO A 134 13.25 -18.54 -5.15
N VAL A 135 14.20 -18.05 -4.36
CA VAL A 135 14.37 -18.44 -2.96
C VAL A 135 14.44 -17.22 -2.05
N ARG A 136 13.47 -17.10 -1.14
CA ARG A 136 13.48 -16.06 -0.10
C ARG A 136 14.32 -16.51 1.09
N ILE A 137 15.30 -15.72 1.47
CA ILE A 137 16.09 -15.90 2.70
C ILE A 137 15.72 -14.81 3.70
N HIS A 138 14.86 -15.10 4.68
CA HIS A 138 14.36 -14.13 5.65
C HIS A 138 14.99 -14.30 7.04
N GLY A 139 15.38 -13.19 7.66
CA GLY A 139 15.86 -13.10 9.05
C GLY A 139 17.39 -13.08 9.18
N ALA A 140 18.10 -13.45 8.12
CA ALA A 140 19.55 -13.47 8.10
C ALA A 140 20.16 -12.06 8.19
N ALA A 141 19.45 -11.03 7.71
CA ALA A 141 19.88 -9.63 7.76
C ALA A 141 20.05 -9.11 9.19
N HIS A 142 19.31 -9.68 10.14
CA HIS A 142 19.38 -9.31 11.55
C HIS A 142 20.50 -10.04 12.31
N SER A 143 21.23 -10.95 11.67
CA SER A 143 22.40 -11.60 12.27
C SER A 143 23.61 -10.66 12.30
N HIS A 144 24.66 -11.04 13.02
CA HIS A 144 25.95 -10.34 12.97
C HIS A 144 26.67 -10.51 11.62
N PHE A 145 26.17 -11.38 10.74
CA PHE A 145 26.66 -11.58 9.39
C PHE A 145 25.90 -10.73 8.35
N GLY A 146 24.90 -9.96 8.76
CA GLY A 146 24.19 -8.99 7.92
C GLY A 146 24.95 -7.66 7.78
N ARG A 147 24.50 -6.80 6.85
CA ARG A 147 25.08 -5.46 6.62
C ARG A 147 24.14 -4.30 6.99
N LEU A 148 23.04 -4.58 7.69
CA LEU A 148 22.15 -3.53 8.19
C LEU A 148 22.89 -2.57 9.13
N SER A 149 22.56 -1.28 9.07
CA SER A 149 23.11 -0.26 9.96
C SER A 149 22.69 -0.48 11.42
N ARG A 150 23.27 0.30 12.35
CA ARG A 150 22.98 0.21 13.79
C ARG A 150 21.51 0.49 14.14
N ASP A 151 20.78 1.19 13.27
CA ASP A 151 19.36 1.53 13.45
C ASP A 151 18.42 0.33 13.30
N PHE A 152 18.91 -0.76 12.71
CA PHE A 152 18.16 -1.99 12.59
C PHE A 152 18.45 -2.91 13.77
N PRO A 153 17.44 -3.64 14.27
CA PRO A 153 17.65 -4.59 15.36
C PRO A 153 18.60 -5.71 14.90
N ARG A 154 19.60 -6.01 15.73
CA ARG A 154 20.47 -7.17 15.57
C ARG A 154 20.15 -8.24 16.62
N LYS A 155 20.27 -9.49 16.22
CA LYS A 155 20.09 -10.67 17.05
C LYS A 155 21.31 -11.57 16.88
N LEU A 156 21.77 -12.18 17.97
CA LEU A 156 22.92 -13.09 17.93
C LEU A 156 22.63 -14.29 17.04
N LEU A 157 21.48 -14.94 17.29
CA LEU A 157 21.03 -16.16 16.62
C LEU A 157 19.57 -15.98 16.15
N PRO A 158 19.33 -15.14 15.12
CA PRO A 158 17.99 -14.96 14.57
C PRO A 158 17.48 -16.28 14.01
N ARG A 159 16.15 -16.42 14.01
CA ARG A 159 15.53 -17.48 13.23
C ARG A 159 15.66 -17.14 11.75
N ILE A 160 15.99 -18.13 10.94
CA ILE A 160 16.11 -17.99 9.49
C ILE A 160 15.06 -18.87 8.79
N ASP A 161 14.29 -18.27 7.89
CA ASP A 161 13.30 -18.95 7.07
C ASP A 161 13.75 -18.93 5.60
N LEU A 162 13.82 -20.11 4.98
CA LEU A 162 14.12 -20.29 3.55
C LEU A 162 12.83 -20.70 2.85
N TRP A 163 12.32 -19.85 1.95
CA TRP A 163 11.14 -20.16 1.14
C TRP A 163 11.55 -20.50 -0.28
N PHE A 164 11.29 -21.73 -0.70
CA PHE A 164 11.43 -22.16 -2.09
C PHE A 164 10.12 -21.86 -2.81
N MET A 165 10.14 -20.84 -3.66
CA MET A 165 8.96 -20.40 -4.40
C MET A 165 8.67 -21.32 -5.59
N PRO A 166 7.42 -21.32 -6.12
CA PRO A 166 7.12 -21.93 -7.40
C PRO A 166 8.08 -21.45 -8.49
N THR A 167 8.48 -22.36 -9.38
CA THR A 167 9.38 -22.05 -10.48
C THR A 167 8.71 -21.14 -11.51
N SER A 168 9.51 -20.30 -12.16
CA SER A 168 9.06 -19.36 -13.19
C SER A 168 10.02 -19.35 -14.38
N HIS A 169 9.67 -18.62 -15.43
CA HIS A 169 10.48 -18.43 -16.62
C HIS A 169 10.44 -16.97 -17.05
N ILE A 170 11.55 -16.48 -17.60
CA ILE A 170 11.61 -15.18 -18.27
C ILE A 170 11.89 -15.49 -19.74
N ALA A 171 10.92 -15.21 -20.61
CA ALA A 171 11.12 -15.29 -22.05
C ALA A 171 12.05 -14.16 -22.52
N MET A 172 12.76 -14.37 -23.64
CA MET A 172 13.51 -13.29 -24.28
C MET A 172 12.51 -12.23 -24.76
N PRO A 173 12.61 -10.97 -24.28
CA PRO A 173 11.68 -9.92 -24.71
C PRO A 173 11.82 -9.64 -26.20
N ASP A 174 10.70 -9.37 -26.85
CA ASP A 174 10.68 -8.89 -28.22
C ASP A 174 10.99 -7.40 -28.25
N ALA A 175 12.19 -7.05 -28.70
CA ALA A 175 12.63 -5.68 -28.91
C ALA A 175 13.77 -5.67 -29.93
N PRO A 176 13.90 -4.63 -30.77
CA PRO A 176 14.87 -4.60 -31.86
C PRO A 176 16.31 -4.61 -31.34
N LEU A 177 16.60 -3.82 -30.30
CA LEU A 177 17.96 -3.65 -29.78
C LEU A 177 18.26 -4.63 -28.64
N SER A 178 19.44 -5.27 -28.66
CA SER A 178 19.87 -6.17 -27.59
C SER A 178 19.93 -5.48 -26.21
N LYS A 179 20.23 -4.18 -26.16
CA LYS A 179 20.23 -3.39 -24.92
C LYS A 179 18.83 -3.28 -24.33
N GLN A 180 17.81 -3.08 -25.17
CA GLN A 180 16.41 -3.02 -24.74
C GLN A 180 15.91 -4.38 -24.25
N ARG A 181 16.22 -5.47 -24.99
CA ARG A 181 15.90 -6.84 -24.54
C ARG A 181 16.48 -7.15 -23.17
N ARG A 182 17.73 -6.75 -22.93
CA ARG A 182 18.39 -6.93 -21.62
C ARG A 182 17.72 -6.13 -20.51
N LYS A 183 17.35 -4.86 -20.77
CA LYS A 183 16.63 -4.01 -19.82
C LYS A 183 15.28 -4.61 -19.43
N LEU A 184 14.46 -4.97 -20.42
CA LEU A 184 13.13 -5.56 -20.20
C LEU A 184 13.20 -6.89 -19.43
N ALA A 185 14.19 -7.74 -19.74
CA ALA A 185 14.44 -8.96 -18.97
C ALA A 185 14.80 -8.62 -17.51
N GLY A 186 15.66 -7.62 -17.29
CA GLY A 186 16.01 -7.12 -15.96
C GLY A 186 14.80 -6.63 -15.17
N GLU A 187 13.87 -5.91 -15.81
CA GLU A 187 12.62 -5.47 -15.18
C GLU A 187 11.71 -6.65 -14.82
N ALA A 188 11.63 -7.69 -15.67
CA ALA A 188 10.90 -8.93 -15.36
C ALA A 188 11.53 -9.69 -14.18
N MET A 189 12.86 -9.74 -14.09
CA MET A 189 13.57 -10.31 -12.94
C MET A 189 13.32 -9.50 -11.67
N CYS A 190 13.32 -8.16 -11.75
CA CYS A 190 12.97 -7.31 -10.62
C CYS A 190 11.54 -7.59 -10.15
N ARG A 191 10.59 -7.72 -11.09
CA ARG A 191 9.20 -8.09 -10.79
C ARG A 191 9.11 -9.45 -10.08
N LEU A 192 9.82 -10.46 -10.57
CA LEU A 192 9.86 -11.79 -9.96
C LEU A 192 10.43 -11.75 -8.52
N MET A 193 11.46 -10.93 -8.28
CA MET A 193 11.99 -10.70 -6.94
C MET A 193 10.97 -10.01 -6.02
N GLN A 194 10.24 -9.01 -6.52
CA GLN A 194 9.18 -8.33 -5.77
C GLN A 194 8.02 -9.28 -5.42
N GLU A 195 7.62 -10.14 -6.35
CA GLU A 195 6.59 -11.16 -6.13
C GLU A 195 7.03 -12.20 -5.09
N MET A 196 8.27 -12.66 -5.16
CA MET A 196 8.85 -13.53 -4.14
C MET A 196 8.82 -12.88 -2.75
N LEU A 197 9.19 -11.59 -2.64
CA LEU A 197 9.16 -10.87 -1.36
C LEU A 197 7.75 -10.71 -0.81
N ALA A 198 6.77 -10.40 -1.67
CA ALA A 198 5.38 -10.22 -1.25
C ALA A 198 4.70 -11.56 -0.89
N ALA A 199 4.98 -12.64 -1.63
CA ALA A 199 4.34 -13.94 -1.45
C ALA A 199 4.91 -14.75 -0.27
N SER A 200 6.10 -14.41 0.22
CA SER A 200 6.75 -15.10 1.34
C SER A 200 6.38 -14.52 2.71
N GLN A 201 5.25 -13.80 2.80
CA GLN A 201 4.79 -13.19 4.05
C GLN A 201 4.05 -14.24 4.92
N PRO A 202 4.39 -14.36 6.21
CA PRO A 202 3.69 -15.28 7.12
C PRO A 202 2.18 -15.00 7.26
N GLU A 203 1.37 -16.05 7.19
CA GLU A 203 -0.05 -15.98 7.54
C GLU A 203 -0.23 -15.65 9.03
N ARG A 204 -0.86 -14.50 9.32
CA ARG A 204 -1.08 -14.01 10.69
C ARG A 204 -2.16 -12.93 10.71
N THR A 205 -2.67 -12.63 11.90
CA THR A 205 -3.56 -11.49 12.15
C THR A 205 -2.78 -10.17 12.21
N LEU A 206 -3.49 -9.03 12.24
CA LEU A 206 -2.87 -7.73 12.47
C LEU A 206 -2.16 -7.68 13.83
N PHE A 207 -2.79 -8.20 14.89
CA PHE A 207 -2.17 -8.24 16.21
C PHE A 207 -0.96 -9.17 16.24
N GLY A 208 -1.02 -10.35 15.61
CA GLY A 208 0.13 -11.22 15.41
C GLY A 208 1.30 -10.53 14.69
N ALA A 209 1.03 -9.72 13.66
CA ALA A 209 2.05 -8.91 12.98
C ALA A 209 2.66 -7.84 13.91
N LEU A 210 1.86 -7.21 14.78
CA LEU A 210 2.37 -6.33 15.84
C LEU A 210 3.27 -7.10 16.81
N LEU A 211 2.91 -8.32 17.22
CA LEU A 211 3.73 -9.14 18.12
C LEU A 211 5.07 -9.53 17.48
N ASP A 212 5.08 -9.85 16.19
CA ASP A 212 6.30 -10.12 15.44
C ASP A 212 7.19 -8.87 15.38
N ALA A 213 6.61 -7.68 15.16
CA ALA A 213 7.34 -6.42 15.20
C ALA A 213 7.90 -6.13 16.60
N VAL A 214 7.12 -6.34 17.67
CA VAL A 214 7.58 -6.20 19.07
C VAL A 214 8.74 -7.15 19.36
N GLN A 215 8.69 -8.38 18.87
CA GLN A 215 9.75 -9.38 19.05
C GLN A 215 11.01 -9.03 18.24
N LEU A 216 10.86 -8.38 17.08
CA LEU A 216 11.96 -7.99 16.22
C LEU A 216 12.66 -6.72 16.73
N HIS A 217 11.90 -5.65 16.94
CA HIS A 217 12.41 -4.32 17.27
C HIS A 217 12.57 -4.09 18.77
N GLY A 218 11.92 -4.89 19.61
CA GLY A 218 11.99 -4.78 21.08
C GLY A 218 11.00 -3.79 21.67
N ARG A 219 10.53 -4.09 22.89
CA ARG A 219 9.46 -3.33 23.58
C ARG A 219 9.80 -1.88 23.89
N LYS A 220 11.08 -1.54 24.04
CA LYS A 220 11.53 -0.19 24.40
C LYS A 220 11.65 0.74 23.19
N THR A 221 11.57 0.19 21.97
CA THR A 221 11.73 0.97 20.74
C THR A 221 10.56 1.91 20.57
N LEU A 222 10.87 3.21 20.47
CA LEU A 222 9.91 4.27 20.20
C LEU A 222 9.28 4.07 18.82
N LEU A 223 7.96 4.14 18.76
CA LEU A 223 7.19 3.85 17.55
C LEU A 223 6.31 5.03 17.14
N MET A 224 5.45 5.52 18.04
CA MET A 224 4.45 6.54 17.72
C MET A 224 4.65 7.79 18.57
N GLU A 225 4.38 8.93 17.96
CA GLU A 225 4.32 10.25 18.58
C GLU A 225 3.04 10.94 18.07
N ASP A 226 2.40 11.74 18.92
CA ASP A 226 1.24 12.55 18.54
C ASP A 226 1.45 14.03 18.90
N MET A 227 0.49 14.88 18.53
CA MET A 227 0.53 16.32 18.82
C MET A 227 0.69 16.67 20.31
N LYS A 228 0.25 15.80 21.21
CA LYS A 228 0.40 16.02 22.66
C LYS A 228 1.79 15.62 23.15
N GLN A 229 2.72 15.36 22.21
CA GLN A 229 4.06 14.82 22.45
C GLN A 229 4.03 13.48 23.21
N THR A 230 2.91 12.76 23.11
CA THR A 230 2.77 11.45 23.75
C THR A 230 3.57 10.44 22.95
N ARG A 231 4.62 9.92 23.57
CA ARG A 231 5.55 8.97 22.94
C ARG A 231 5.23 7.54 23.34
N ASP A 232 4.82 6.73 22.38
CA ASP A 232 4.53 5.32 22.57
C ASP A 232 5.62 4.45 21.97
N SER A 233 6.21 3.60 22.81
CA SER A 233 7.03 2.47 22.38
C SER A 233 6.16 1.29 21.96
N TYR A 234 6.76 0.29 21.31
CA TYR A 234 6.10 -0.99 21.04
C TYR A 234 5.49 -1.63 22.30
N GLY A 235 6.16 -1.53 23.45
CA GLY A 235 5.66 -2.04 24.72
C GLY A 235 4.45 -1.25 25.25
N SER A 236 4.46 0.08 25.07
CA SER A 236 3.32 0.92 25.43
C SER A 236 2.11 0.63 24.54
N LEU A 237 2.32 0.55 23.21
CA LEU A 237 1.28 0.18 22.25
C LEU A 237 0.69 -1.19 22.59
N LEU A 238 1.52 -2.22 22.79
CA LEU A 238 1.07 -3.56 23.16
C LEU A 238 0.20 -3.55 24.43
N LYS A 239 0.65 -2.81 25.47
CA LYS A 239 -0.10 -2.67 26.72
C LYS A 239 -1.45 -2.00 26.51
N LYS A 240 -1.48 -0.88 25.77
CA LYS A 240 -2.72 -0.13 25.46
C LYS A 240 -3.67 -1.00 24.63
N SER A 241 -3.18 -1.70 23.62
CA SER A 241 -4.00 -2.59 22.79
C SER A 241 -4.64 -3.71 23.60
N LEU A 242 -3.87 -4.44 24.41
CA LEU A 242 -4.43 -5.49 25.25
C LEU A 242 -5.45 -4.97 26.27
N ALA A 243 -5.19 -3.80 26.87
CA ALA A 243 -6.10 -3.18 27.82
C ALA A 243 -7.42 -2.72 27.16
N LEU A 244 -7.32 -2.00 26.04
CA LEU A 244 -8.48 -1.51 25.28
C LEU A 244 -9.28 -2.68 24.70
N GLY A 245 -8.62 -3.66 24.08
CA GLY A 245 -9.27 -4.87 23.60
C GLY A 245 -10.03 -5.59 24.70
N ARG A 246 -9.43 -5.72 25.89
CA ARG A 246 -10.08 -6.31 27.06
C ARG A 246 -11.32 -5.53 27.50
N LEU A 247 -11.28 -4.20 27.46
CA LEU A 247 -12.44 -3.35 27.75
C LEU A 247 -13.56 -3.54 26.73
N VAL A 248 -13.24 -3.47 25.44
CA VAL A 248 -14.22 -3.71 24.36
C VAL A 248 -14.84 -5.10 24.48
N SER A 249 -14.06 -6.09 24.93
CA SER A 249 -14.56 -7.47 25.08
C SER A 249 -15.64 -7.65 26.14
N LYS A 250 -15.83 -6.67 27.03
CA LYS A 250 -16.88 -6.69 28.07
C LYS A 250 -18.22 -6.15 27.59
N VAL A 251 -18.21 -5.36 26.52
CA VAL A 251 -19.39 -4.63 26.01
C VAL A 251 -19.80 -5.08 24.61
N SER A 252 -19.12 -6.08 24.06
CA SER A 252 -19.36 -6.63 22.72
C SER A 252 -19.09 -8.12 22.70
N ARG A 253 -19.59 -8.82 21.67
CA ARG A 253 -19.40 -10.26 21.46
C ARG A 253 -18.21 -10.54 20.53
N PRO A 254 -17.60 -11.72 20.60
CA PRO A 254 -16.65 -12.16 19.57
C PRO A 254 -17.30 -12.14 18.18
N GLU A 255 -16.50 -11.79 17.17
CA GLU A 255 -16.86 -11.60 15.75
C GLU A 255 -17.83 -10.44 15.46
N GLU A 256 -18.23 -9.67 16.48
CA GLU A 256 -19.08 -8.50 16.31
C GLU A 256 -18.33 -7.34 15.63
N ALA A 257 -19.02 -6.66 14.70
CA ALA A 257 -18.60 -5.37 14.16
C ALA A 257 -18.94 -4.27 15.16
N VAL A 258 -17.92 -3.57 15.66
CA VAL A 258 -18.07 -2.49 16.65
C VAL A 258 -17.65 -1.18 15.99
N GLY A 259 -18.54 -0.19 16.03
CA GLY A 259 -18.30 1.14 15.48
C GLY A 259 -17.15 1.83 16.21
N VAL A 260 -16.22 2.42 15.45
CA VAL A 260 -15.11 3.21 15.99
C VAL A 260 -15.24 4.63 15.45
N LEU A 261 -15.61 5.56 16.35
CA LEU A 261 -15.75 6.99 16.09
C LEU A 261 -14.66 7.73 16.87
N MET A 262 -13.43 7.71 16.34
CA MET A 262 -12.24 8.19 17.03
C MET A 262 -11.35 9.03 16.11
N PRO A 263 -10.57 9.99 16.64
CA PRO A 263 -9.68 10.83 15.84
C PRO A 263 -8.40 10.10 15.46
N ASN A 264 -7.57 10.77 14.66
CA ASN A 264 -6.19 10.39 14.42
C ASN A 264 -5.31 10.62 15.66
N VAL A 265 -5.21 9.61 16.53
CA VAL A 265 -4.34 9.60 17.72
C VAL A 265 -3.80 8.20 18.02
N ASN A 266 -2.74 8.11 18.83
CA ASN A 266 -2.10 6.84 19.21
C ASN A 266 -3.10 5.83 19.83
N THR A 267 -4.06 6.33 20.63
CA THR A 267 -5.10 5.51 21.26
C THR A 267 -5.98 4.80 20.24
N THR A 268 -6.28 5.43 19.09
CA THR A 268 -7.10 4.84 18.02
C THR A 268 -6.38 3.66 17.40
N VAL A 269 -5.07 3.79 17.11
CA VAL A 269 -4.23 2.68 16.64
C VAL A 269 -4.22 1.54 17.65
N ALA A 270 -4.02 1.87 18.94
CA ALA A 270 -4.04 0.88 20.00
C ALA A 270 -5.40 0.15 20.10
N LEU A 271 -6.52 0.87 19.97
CA LEU A 271 -7.87 0.33 19.98
C LEU A 271 -8.07 -0.67 18.83
N ILE A 272 -7.69 -0.32 17.60
CA ILE A 272 -7.79 -1.20 16.41
C ILE A 272 -7.05 -2.53 16.65
N PHE A 273 -5.78 -2.47 17.07
CA PHE A 273 -5.00 -3.68 17.37
C PHE A 273 -5.58 -4.46 18.57
N GLY A 274 -6.15 -3.76 19.56
CA GLY A 274 -6.78 -4.39 20.71
C GLY A 274 -8.07 -5.13 20.38
N MET A 275 -8.93 -4.53 19.57
CA MET A 275 -10.18 -5.14 19.10
C MET A 275 -9.89 -6.39 18.29
N THR A 276 -8.96 -6.30 17.34
CA THR A 276 -8.55 -7.45 16.52
C THR A 276 -7.92 -8.58 17.35
N ALA A 277 -7.10 -8.26 18.36
CA ALA A 277 -6.58 -9.25 19.31
C ALA A 277 -7.68 -10.02 20.05
N MET A 278 -8.82 -9.37 20.29
CA MET A 278 -9.95 -9.93 21.02
C MET A 278 -11.09 -10.37 20.09
N ARG A 279 -10.83 -10.63 18.80
CA ARG A 279 -11.87 -11.05 17.83
C ARG A 279 -13.04 -10.06 17.69
N ARG A 280 -12.79 -8.75 17.72
CA ARG A 280 -13.80 -7.73 17.36
C ARG A 280 -13.35 -7.02 16.10
N THR A 281 -14.30 -6.75 15.20
CA THR A 281 -14.01 -6.10 13.93
C THR A 281 -14.27 -4.60 14.06
N PRO A 282 -13.24 -3.73 14.02
CA PRO A 282 -13.46 -2.29 14.03
C PRO A 282 -14.15 -1.85 12.73
N ALA A 283 -15.34 -1.27 12.87
CA ALA A 283 -16.05 -0.58 11.80
C ALA A 283 -15.76 0.93 11.91
N MET A 284 -14.83 1.42 11.08
CA MET A 284 -14.30 2.78 11.20
C MET A 284 -15.29 3.80 10.65
N LEU A 285 -15.97 4.55 11.52
CA LEU A 285 -17.02 5.48 11.12
C LEU A 285 -16.43 6.79 10.58
N ASN A 286 -16.93 7.21 9.41
CA ASN A 286 -16.56 8.48 8.80
C ASN A 286 -17.42 9.61 9.38
N TYR A 287 -16.86 10.36 10.32
CA TYR A 287 -17.54 11.49 10.95
C TYR A 287 -17.76 12.69 10.01
N THR A 288 -17.07 12.76 8.86
CA THR A 288 -17.31 13.83 7.86
C THR A 288 -18.49 13.51 6.96
N ALA A 289 -19.10 12.32 7.06
CA ALA A 289 -20.29 11.94 6.30
C ALA A 289 -21.61 12.46 6.92
N GLY A 290 -21.54 13.09 8.10
CA GLY A 290 -22.69 13.52 8.86
C GLY A 290 -23.45 12.36 9.53
N ALA A 291 -24.46 12.73 10.33
CA ALA A 291 -25.23 11.77 11.13
C ALA A 291 -25.93 10.70 10.29
N GLN A 292 -26.60 11.08 9.21
CA GLN A 292 -27.31 10.14 8.34
C GLN A 292 -26.35 9.17 7.65
N GLY A 293 -25.21 9.66 7.15
CA GLY A 293 -24.18 8.82 6.55
C GLY A 293 -23.67 7.77 7.54
N MET A 294 -23.39 8.18 8.78
CA MET A 294 -22.95 7.26 9.82
C MET A 294 -24.03 6.28 10.27
N ARG A 295 -25.30 6.71 10.35
CA ARG A 295 -26.44 5.83 10.64
C ARG A 295 -26.57 4.75 9.56
N ASN A 296 -26.52 5.14 8.29
CA ASN A 296 -26.57 4.20 7.16
C ASN A 296 -25.40 3.21 7.21
N ALA A 297 -24.19 3.68 7.53
CA ALA A 297 -23.02 2.83 7.70
C ALA A 297 -23.19 1.81 8.83
N CYS A 298 -23.71 2.24 9.98
CA CYS A 298 -23.97 1.36 11.12
C CYS A 298 -25.04 0.32 10.79
N VAL A 299 -26.12 0.71 10.10
CA VAL A 299 -27.15 -0.23 9.62
C VAL A 299 -26.55 -1.25 8.66
N ALA A 300 -25.83 -0.82 7.63
CA ALA A 300 -25.23 -1.73 6.65
C ALA A 300 -24.35 -2.80 7.32
N ALA A 301 -23.47 -2.38 8.24
CA ALA A 301 -22.56 -3.28 8.95
C ALA A 301 -23.16 -3.93 10.21
N ALA A 302 -24.47 -3.79 10.45
CA ALA A 302 -25.17 -4.29 11.64
C ALA A 302 -24.48 -3.92 12.98
N VAL A 303 -23.94 -2.69 13.06
CA VAL A 303 -23.27 -2.17 14.25
C VAL A 303 -24.32 -1.82 15.30
N SER A 304 -24.18 -2.41 16.49
CA SER A 304 -25.01 -2.12 17.67
C SER A 304 -24.36 -1.10 18.62
N THR A 305 -23.02 -1.14 18.69
CA THR A 305 -22.21 -0.46 19.70
C THR A 305 -21.18 0.42 19.03
N ILE A 306 -21.07 1.67 19.47
CA ILE A 306 -20.10 2.65 18.96
C ILE A 306 -19.17 3.08 20.09
N ILE A 307 -17.86 2.99 19.85
CA ILE A 307 -16.84 3.46 20.79
C ILE A 307 -16.33 4.82 20.33
N THR A 308 -16.31 5.78 21.26
CA THR A 308 -15.79 7.13 21.03
C THR A 308 -15.09 7.72 22.28
N SER A 309 -14.73 9.00 22.24
CA SER A 309 -14.10 9.75 23.34
C SER A 309 -14.79 11.10 23.49
N ARG A 310 -15.09 11.50 24.73
CA ARG A 310 -15.74 12.80 25.00
C ARG A 310 -14.91 13.96 24.50
N GLN A 311 -13.60 13.89 24.73
CA GLN A 311 -12.65 14.89 24.25
C GLN A 311 -12.65 15.00 22.73
N PHE A 312 -12.84 13.90 22.01
CA PHE A 312 -12.94 13.95 20.56
C PHE A 312 -14.24 14.59 20.10
N ILE A 313 -15.38 14.19 20.69
CA ILE A 313 -16.69 14.75 20.33
C ILE A 313 -16.69 16.27 20.49
N GLU A 314 -16.16 16.77 21.61
CA GLU A 314 -16.03 18.21 21.87
C GLU A 314 -15.06 18.90 20.89
N ALA A 315 -13.85 18.35 20.73
CA ALA A 315 -12.83 18.95 19.87
C ALA A 315 -13.24 18.99 18.38
N ALA A 316 -14.03 18.02 17.93
CA ALA A 316 -14.52 17.92 16.56
C ALA A 316 -15.93 18.50 16.36
N ARG A 317 -16.56 19.01 17.43
CA ARG A 317 -17.93 19.56 17.42
C ARG A 317 -18.97 18.58 16.85
N LEU A 318 -18.96 17.35 17.37
CA LEU A 318 -19.80 16.24 16.91
C LEU A 318 -20.99 15.95 17.84
N GLU A 319 -21.34 16.86 18.74
CA GLU A 319 -22.41 16.68 19.74
C GLU A 319 -23.75 16.38 19.07
N ASP A 320 -24.15 17.21 18.10
CA ASP A 320 -25.40 17.04 17.35
C ASP A 320 -25.42 15.73 16.56
N VAL A 321 -24.25 15.37 16.02
CA VAL A 321 -24.08 14.15 15.23
C VAL A 321 -24.23 12.90 16.10
N VAL A 322 -23.66 12.93 17.31
CA VAL A 322 -23.78 11.86 18.31
C VAL A 322 -25.21 11.79 18.86
N ALA A 323 -25.86 12.93 19.12
CA ALA A 323 -27.25 12.99 19.55
C ALA A 323 -28.18 12.33 18.51
N ALA A 324 -27.92 12.55 17.22
CA ALA A 324 -28.65 11.92 16.13
C ALA A 324 -28.38 10.40 15.96
N LEU A 325 -27.46 9.82 16.73
CA LEU A 325 -27.13 8.39 16.75
C LEU A 325 -27.62 7.68 18.04
N GLN A 326 -28.58 8.26 18.76
CA GLN A 326 -29.14 7.72 20.00
C GLN A 326 -29.70 6.28 19.92
N ASP A 327 -30.01 5.80 18.70
CA ASP A 327 -30.49 4.43 18.47
C ASP A 327 -29.37 3.38 18.63
N PHE A 328 -28.11 3.81 18.73
CA PHE A 328 -26.93 2.96 18.92
C PHE A 328 -26.40 3.08 20.35
N HIS A 329 -25.76 2.02 20.86
CA HIS A 329 -25.14 2.06 22.17
C HIS A 329 -23.78 2.78 22.10
N ILE A 330 -23.76 4.07 22.42
CA ILE A 330 -22.55 4.89 22.37
C ILE A 330 -21.80 4.80 23.71
N LEU A 331 -20.56 4.35 23.65
CA LEU A 331 -19.68 4.16 24.78
C LEU A 331 -18.44 5.05 24.68
N TYR A 332 -18.17 5.77 25.75
CA TYR A 332 -16.99 6.62 25.87
C TYR A 332 -15.85 5.86 26.54
N LEU A 333 -14.64 5.93 25.97
CA LEU A 333 -13.46 5.28 26.53
C LEU A 333 -13.16 5.73 27.97
N GLU A 334 -13.46 6.99 28.29
CA GLU A 334 -13.33 7.56 29.63
C GLU A 334 -14.21 6.81 30.65
N ASP A 335 -15.46 6.51 30.28
CA ASP A 335 -16.43 5.82 31.14
C ASP A 335 -16.06 4.33 31.28
N MET A 336 -15.67 3.71 30.16
CA MET A 336 -15.22 2.32 30.13
C MET A 336 -13.99 2.06 31.01
N ARG A 337 -13.13 3.08 31.22
CA ARG A 337 -11.94 2.97 32.07
C ARG A 337 -12.28 2.54 33.50
N SER A 338 -13.41 2.99 34.04
CA SER A 338 -13.88 2.63 35.39
C SER A 338 -14.16 1.12 35.52
N SER A 339 -14.57 0.47 34.43
CA SER A 339 -14.82 -0.97 34.37
C SER A 339 -13.52 -1.81 34.36
N PHE A 340 -12.33 -1.20 34.25
CA PHE A 340 -11.04 -1.89 34.28
C PHE A 340 -10.59 -2.19 35.72
N GLY A 341 -11.16 -3.25 36.29
CA GLY A 341 -10.96 -3.66 37.67
C GLY A 341 -9.63 -4.37 37.95
N LEU A 342 -9.47 -4.82 39.21
CA LEU A 342 -8.25 -5.52 39.67
C LEU A 342 -7.96 -6.80 38.86
N LYS A 343 -9.01 -7.58 38.53
CA LYS A 343 -8.86 -8.82 37.73
C LYS A 343 -8.26 -8.54 36.35
N ASP A 344 -8.65 -7.46 35.69
CA ASP A 344 -8.12 -7.10 34.38
C ASP A 344 -6.69 -6.55 34.47
N LYS A 345 -6.37 -5.80 35.54
CA LYS A 345 -5.00 -5.37 35.83
C LYS A 345 -4.07 -6.56 36.05
N LEU A 346 -4.50 -7.55 36.84
CA LEU A 346 -3.75 -8.78 37.08
C LEU A 346 -3.59 -9.59 35.78
N TRP A 347 -4.67 -9.79 35.03
CA TRP A 347 -4.63 -10.43 33.71
C TRP A 347 -3.65 -9.75 32.77
N LEU A 348 -3.69 -8.42 32.69
CA LEU A 348 -2.80 -7.64 31.81
C LEU A 348 -1.34 -7.77 32.23
N MET A 349 -1.04 -7.54 33.51
CA MET A 349 0.33 -7.43 34.01
C MET A 349 1.02 -8.78 34.21
N LEU A 350 0.30 -9.80 34.68
CA LEU A 350 0.86 -11.10 35.00
C LEU A 350 0.76 -12.11 33.86
N PHE A 351 -0.23 -11.99 32.98
CA PHE A 351 -0.45 -12.92 31.88
C PHE A 351 -0.25 -12.26 30.51
N ALA A 352 -1.11 -11.33 30.09
CA ALA A 352 -1.18 -10.88 28.71
C ALA A 352 0.09 -10.15 28.23
N LEU A 353 0.73 -9.36 29.10
CA LEU A 353 2.01 -8.74 28.75
C LEU A 353 3.20 -9.70 28.78
N ARG A 354 3.11 -10.84 29.46
CA ARG A 354 4.20 -11.84 29.50
C ARG A 354 4.08 -12.82 28.33
N LEU A 355 2.85 -13.24 28.04
CA LEU A 355 2.51 -14.23 27.02
C LEU A 355 1.48 -13.67 26.03
N PRO A 356 1.80 -12.60 25.28
CA PRO A 356 0.82 -11.91 24.45
C PRO A 356 0.24 -12.77 23.33
N ARG A 357 1.03 -13.70 22.78
CA ARG A 357 0.55 -14.67 21.78
C ARG A 357 -0.51 -15.63 22.33
N LEU A 358 -0.53 -15.90 23.64
CA LEU A 358 -1.57 -16.72 24.28
C LEU A 358 -2.79 -15.89 24.71
N ALA A 359 -2.62 -14.58 24.85
CA ALA A 359 -3.70 -13.66 25.18
C ALA A 359 -4.49 -13.19 23.96
N GLU A 360 -3.89 -13.29 22.78
CA GLU A 360 -4.57 -13.14 21.50
C GLU A 360 -5.64 -14.24 21.35
N GLN A 361 -6.87 -13.83 21.03
CA GLN A 361 -8.00 -14.73 20.83
C GLN A 361 -8.25 -14.99 19.34
N SER A 362 -7.77 -14.11 18.45
CA SER A 362 -7.90 -14.26 17.00
C SER A 362 -6.63 -14.85 16.40
N HIS A 363 -6.75 -15.98 15.71
CA HIS A 363 -5.61 -16.61 15.01
C HIS A 363 -5.89 -16.88 13.53
N GLU A 364 -7.03 -16.40 13.02
CA GLU A 364 -7.52 -16.68 11.68
C GLU A 364 -7.26 -15.48 10.77
N PRO A 365 -6.26 -15.53 9.88
CA PRO A 365 -5.87 -14.38 9.05
C PRO A 365 -6.97 -13.95 8.07
N ASP A 366 -7.82 -14.89 7.64
CA ASP A 366 -8.89 -14.61 6.69
C ASP A 366 -10.16 -14.06 7.34
N LYS A 367 -10.22 -13.93 8.68
CA LYS A 367 -11.36 -13.26 9.32
C LYS A 367 -11.32 -11.75 9.09
N PRO A 368 -12.49 -11.06 9.09
CA PRO A 368 -12.55 -9.61 9.02
C PRO A 368 -11.68 -8.92 10.08
N ALA A 369 -10.89 -7.96 9.64
CA ALA A 369 -9.97 -7.19 10.46
C ALA A 369 -10.35 -5.72 10.57
N ALA A 370 -11.04 -5.19 9.56
CA ALA A 370 -11.59 -3.85 9.55
C ALA A 370 -12.75 -3.75 8.56
N ILE A 371 -13.71 -2.87 8.88
CA ILE A 371 -14.74 -2.43 7.95
C ILE A 371 -14.54 -0.94 7.73
N LEU A 372 -14.35 -0.54 6.47
CA LEU A 372 -14.15 0.85 6.07
C LEU A 372 -15.30 1.28 5.16
N PHE A 373 -15.85 2.47 5.36
CA PHE A 373 -17.01 2.90 4.59
C PHE A 373 -16.62 3.79 3.40
N THR A 374 -17.19 3.50 2.24
CA THR A 374 -17.06 4.31 1.02
C THR A 374 -18.41 4.91 0.66
N SER A 375 -18.41 6.11 0.07
CA SER A 375 -19.61 6.71 -0.51
C SER A 375 -20.01 5.87 -1.73
N GLY A 376 -21.07 5.06 -1.62
CA GLY A 376 -21.57 4.29 -2.74
C GLY A 376 -22.06 5.18 -3.89
N SER A 377 -22.05 4.67 -5.12
CA SER A 377 -22.63 5.33 -6.29
C SER A 377 -24.12 5.66 -6.13
N GLU A 378 -24.81 4.94 -5.24
CA GLU A 378 -26.24 5.06 -4.91
C GLU A 378 -26.50 6.03 -3.74
N GLY A 379 -25.49 6.79 -3.30
CA GLY A 379 -25.60 7.79 -2.22
C GLY A 379 -25.54 7.23 -0.79
N LYS A 380 -25.86 5.95 -0.56
CA LYS A 380 -25.67 5.30 0.75
C LYS A 380 -24.26 4.70 0.89
N PRO A 381 -23.62 4.80 2.07
CA PRO A 381 -22.31 4.20 2.29
C PRO A 381 -22.32 2.67 2.20
N LYS A 382 -21.28 2.11 1.57
CA LYS A 382 -21.03 0.65 1.51
C LYS A 382 -19.89 0.31 2.47
N GLY A 383 -20.04 -0.75 3.27
CA GLY A 383 -19.01 -1.20 4.20
C GLY A 383 -18.05 -2.17 3.53
N VAL A 384 -16.84 -1.74 3.20
CA VAL A 384 -15.78 -2.59 2.64
C VAL A 384 -15.19 -3.48 3.73
N VAL A 385 -15.34 -4.79 3.59
CA VAL A 385 -14.86 -5.77 4.59
C VAL A 385 -13.48 -6.27 4.21
N LEU A 386 -12.45 -5.87 4.98
CA LEU A 386 -11.06 -6.27 4.77
C LEU A 386 -10.65 -7.32 5.81
N SER A 387 -10.05 -8.42 5.36
CA SER A 387 -9.46 -9.43 6.24
C SER A 387 -8.07 -9.03 6.75
N HIS A 388 -7.55 -9.75 7.74
CA HIS A 388 -6.17 -9.50 8.21
C HIS A 388 -5.17 -9.81 7.09
N SER A 389 -5.39 -10.92 6.37
CA SER A 389 -4.57 -11.36 5.24
C SER A 389 -4.56 -10.31 4.12
N ALA A 390 -5.71 -9.72 3.77
CA ALA A 390 -5.78 -8.69 2.73
C ALA A 390 -4.98 -7.42 3.07
N ILE A 391 -5.11 -6.91 4.30
CA ILE A 391 -4.38 -5.73 4.76
C ILE A 391 -2.87 -6.02 4.79
N LEU A 392 -2.47 -7.17 5.36
CA LEU A 392 -1.05 -7.53 5.46
C LEU A 392 -0.43 -7.89 4.10
N ALA A 393 -1.22 -8.41 3.16
CA ALA A 393 -0.80 -8.62 1.78
C ALA A 393 -0.48 -7.27 1.12
N ASN A 394 -1.33 -6.25 1.28
CA ASN A 394 -1.05 -4.93 0.72
C ASN A 394 0.20 -4.29 1.35
N VAL A 395 0.39 -4.42 2.66
CA VAL A 395 1.62 -4.01 3.33
C VAL A 395 2.85 -4.73 2.74
N ALA A 396 2.76 -6.05 2.51
CA ALA A 396 3.85 -6.83 1.92
C ALA A 396 4.18 -6.38 0.50
N GLN A 397 3.14 -6.13 -0.30
CA GLN A 397 3.25 -5.65 -1.67
C GLN A 397 3.93 -4.28 -1.74
N ILE A 398 3.54 -3.34 -0.88
CA ILE A 398 4.15 -1.99 -0.80
C ILE A 398 5.63 -2.09 -0.40
N ARG A 399 5.96 -2.90 0.62
CA ARG A 399 7.34 -3.08 1.09
C ARG A 399 8.25 -3.78 0.08
N ALA A 400 7.68 -4.55 -0.85
CA ALA A 400 8.43 -5.17 -1.92
C ALA A 400 8.90 -4.13 -2.96
N VAL A 401 8.22 -2.99 -3.08
CA VAL A 401 8.48 -1.97 -4.12
C VAL A 401 9.05 -0.65 -3.58
N ILE A 402 8.83 -0.32 -2.30
CA ILE A 402 9.36 0.89 -1.64
C ILE A 402 10.15 0.51 -0.38
N ASP A 403 11.31 1.16 -0.20
CA ASP A 403 12.32 0.83 0.81
C ASP A 403 12.08 1.48 2.19
N PHE A 404 10.88 1.32 2.76
CA PHE A 404 10.63 1.80 4.12
C PHE A 404 11.46 1.04 5.15
N SER A 405 12.06 1.77 6.09
CA SER A 405 12.98 1.22 7.09
C SER A 405 12.75 1.81 8.49
N PRO A 406 13.35 1.22 9.55
CA PRO A 406 13.31 1.80 10.91
C PRO A 406 13.97 3.19 11.05
N LYS A 407 14.68 3.66 10.03
CA LYS A 407 15.19 5.03 9.95
C LYS A 407 14.12 6.04 9.56
N ASP A 408 13.03 5.56 8.99
CA ASP A 408 11.96 6.40 8.52
C ASP A 408 11.00 6.79 9.63
N LYS A 409 10.41 7.98 9.48
CA LYS A 409 9.34 8.48 10.33
C LYS A 409 8.22 9.04 9.45
N PHE A 410 7.07 8.41 9.51
CA PHE A 410 5.89 8.75 8.73
C PHE A 410 5.15 9.90 9.40
N PHE A 411 4.83 10.96 8.66
CA PHE A 411 3.87 11.97 9.09
C PHE A 411 2.49 11.63 8.55
N ILE A 412 1.54 11.28 9.43
CA ILE A 412 0.19 10.84 9.04
C ILE A 412 -0.86 11.80 9.58
N ALA A 413 -1.29 12.69 8.70
CA ALA A 413 -2.50 13.51 8.89
C ALA A 413 -3.73 12.96 8.16
N LEU A 414 -3.56 11.93 7.32
CA LEU A 414 -4.67 11.30 6.60
C LEU A 414 -5.59 10.53 7.56
N PRO A 415 -6.93 10.64 7.44
CA PRO A 415 -7.83 10.07 8.42
C PRO A 415 -7.75 8.54 8.52
N LEU A 416 -7.75 8.00 9.75
CA LEU A 416 -7.69 6.56 10.01
C LEU A 416 -8.99 5.81 9.66
N PHE A 417 -10.10 6.50 9.41
CA PHE A 417 -11.32 5.87 8.87
C PHE A 417 -11.30 5.72 7.34
N HIS A 418 -10.24 6.19 6.68
CA HIS A 418 -9.98 5.93 5.27
C HIS A 418 -8.80 4.96 5.11
N SER A 419 -8.89 4.04 4.15
CA SER A 419 -7.88 3.00 3.90
C SER A 419 -6.47 3.54 3.66
N PHE A 420 -6.33 4.73 3.07
CA PHE A 420 -5.03 5.34 2.84
C PHE A 420 -4.35 5.76 4.15
N GLY A 421 -5.08 6.38 5.08
CA GLY A 421 -4.58 6.68 6.42
C GLY A 421 -4.47 5.44 7.30
N PHE A 422 -5.43 4.51 7.20
CA PHE A 422 -5.49 3.28 7.98
C PHE A 422 -4.35 2.31 7.64
N THR A 423 -4.34 1.77 6.42
CA THR A 423 -3.40 0.70 6.05
C THR A 423 -2.02 1.26 5.75
N ALA A 424 -1.90 2.15 4.77
CA ALA A 424 -0.60 2.68 4.35
C ALA A 424 -0.04 3.66 5.38
N GLY A 425 -0.90 4.46 6.02
CA GLY A 425 -0.50 5.42 7.02
C GLY A 425 -0.16 4.81 8.38
N ALA A 426 -1.02 3.97 8.96
CA ALA A 426 -0.83 3.49 10.33
C ALA A 426 -0.38 2.02 10.44
N VAL A 427 -1.07 1.08 9.77
CA VAL A 427 -0.76 -0.35 9.91
C VAL A 427 0.63 -0.66 9.37
N LEU A 428 0.96 -0.19 8.16
CA LEU A 428 2.25 -0.41 7.50
C LEU A 428 3.44 -0.04 8.39
N PRO A 429 3.57 1.18 8.93
CA PRO A 429 4.73 1.52 9.77
C PRO A 429 4.76 0.72 11.07
N VAL A 430 3.61 0.50 11.72
CA VAL A 430 3.53 -0.26 12.97
C VAL A 430 4.05 -1.70 12.81
N VAL A 431 3.66 -2.40 11.75
CA VAL A 431 4.10 -3.80 11.53
C VAL A 431 5.47 -3.91 10.87
N SER A 432 6.04 -2.80 10.38
CA SER A 432 7.32 -2.78 9.65
C SER A 432 8.50 -2.28 10.47
N GLY A 433 8.28 -1.76 11.69
CA GLY A 433 9.34 -1.18 12.50
C GLY A 433 9.60 0.31 12.24
N THR A 434 8.72 0.96 11.49
CA THR A 434 8.89 2.36 11.07
C THR A 434 8.16 3.29 12.02
N ARG A 435 8.76 4.44 12.34
CA ARG A 435 8.17 5.39 13.28
C ARG A 435 7.02 6.17 12.65
N LEU A 436 6.13 6.66 13.49
CA LEU A 436 4.90 7.35 13.11
C LEU A 436 4.74 8.62 13.93
N PHE A 437 4.39 9.72 13.28
CA PHE A 437 3.86 10.93 13.87
C PHE A 437 2.40 11.07 13.43
N ILE A 438 1.47 10.89 14.35
CA ILE A 438 0.04 10.97 14.06
C ILE A 438 -0.45 12.39 14.29
N TYR A 439 -1.11 12.95 13.28
CA TYR A 439 -1.66 14.29 13.32
C TYR A 439 -3.19 14.25 13.13
N PRO A 440 -3.97 15.00 13.95
CA PRO A 440 -5.44 14.93 13.98
C PRO A 440 -6.15 15.27 12.68
N SER A 441 -5.63 16.23 11.91
CA SER A 441 -6.34 16.79 10.76
C SER A 441 -5.39 17.19 9.62
N PRO A 442 -5.64 16.79 8.37
CA PRO A 442 -4.84 17.23 7.23
C PRO A 442 -5.14 18.68 6.83
N LEU A 443 -6.17 19.31 7.40
CA LEU A 443 -6.62 20.65 7.01
C LEU A 443 -5.80 21.78 7.64
N HIS A 444 -4.89 21.47 8.58
CA HIS A 444 -4.05 22.47 9.22
C HIS A 444 -2.86 22.86 8.32
N TYR A 445 -3.16 23.37 7.12
CA TYR A 445 -2.22 23.54 6.01
C TYR A 445 -0.98 24.39 6.34
N ARG A 446 -1.11 25.35 7.26
CA ARG A 446 -0.01 26.23 7.69
C ARG A 446 0.86 25.62 8.80
N LEU A 447 0.30 24.75 9.63
CA LEU A 447 1.01 24.16 10.76
C LEU A 447 1.76 22.89 10.36
N ILE A 448 1.19 22.11 9.44
CA ILE A 448 1.76 20.82 9.03
C ILE A 448 3.20 20.91 8.51
N PRO A 449 3.58 21.89 7.67
CA PRO A 449 4.97 22.03 7.22
C PRO A 449 5.97 22.15 8.37
N GLU A 450 5.72 23.08 9.30
CA GLU A 450 6.55 23.30 10.48
C GLU A 450 6.64 22.05 11.36
N ILE A 451 5.52 21.34 11.54
CA ILE A 451 5.51 20.12 12.35
C ILE A 451 6.28 18.99 11.65
N VAL A 452 6.21 18.87 10.33
CA VAL A 452 7.01 17.90 9.56
C VAL A 452 8.50 18.19 9.74
N TYR A 453 8.88 19.47 9.71
CA TYR A 453 10.24 19.95 9.98
C TYR A 453 10.70 19.55 11.40
N ASP A 454 9.97 20.00 12.43
CA ASP A 454 10.29 19.81 13.84
C ASP A 454 10.35 18.34 14.24
N SER A 455 9.37 17.57 13.77
CA SER A 455 9.28 16.14 14.09
C SER A 455 10.29 15.30 13.29
N GLY A 456 10.96 15.88 12.29
CA GLY A 456 11.96 15.23 11.45
C GLY A 456 11.40 14.05 10.65
N CYS A 457 10.19 14.19 10.13
CA CYS A 457 9.56 13.13 9.34
C CYS A 457 10.26 12.97 7.98
N THR A 458 10.30 11.73 7.48
CA THR A 458 10.94 11.36 6.20
C THR A 458 9.95 10.84 5.16
N VAL A 459 8.71 10.55 5.57
CA VAL A 459 7.66 10.05 4.66
C VAL A 459 6.39 10.86 4.89
N LEU A 460 5.83 11.39 3.79
CA LEU A 460 4.58 12.15 3.80
C LEU A 460 3.64 11.60 2.73
N PHE A 461 2.41 11.28 3.13
CA PHE A 461 1.33 10.91 2.22
C PHE A 461 0.27 12.01 2.18
N GLY A 462 -0.25 12.30 0.99
CA GLY A 462 -1.26 13.33 0.81
C GLY A 462 -2.06 13.15 -0.48
N THR A 463 -3.14 13.90 -0.60
CA THR A 463 -3.80 14.14 -1.89
C THR A 463 -3.09 15.26 -2.64
N SER A 464 -3.38 15.45 -3.93
CA SER A 464 -2.86 16.58 -4.70
C SER A 464 -3.23 17.92 -4.04
N ALA A 465 -4.46 18.07 -3.55
CA ALA A 465 -4.98 19.26 -2.89
C ALA A 465 -4.25 19.55 -1.57
N PHE A 466 -4.06 18.53 -0.73
CA PHE A 466 -3.32 18.71 0.52
C PHE A 466 -1.87 19.10 0.25
N LEU A 467 -1.20 18.42 -0.70
CA LEU A 467 0.17 18.74 -1.08
C LEU A 467 0.28 20.13 -1.72
N ALA A 468 -0.73 20.59 -2.47
CA ALA A 468 -0.79 21.95 -2.99
C ALA A 468 -0.78 22.98 -1.85
N HIS A 469 -1.67 22.82 -0.87
CA HIS A 469 -1.77 23.74 0.25
C HIS A 469 -0.54 23.70 1.16
N TYR A 470 -0.01 22.51 1.46
CA TYR A 470 1.24 22.39 2.22
C TYR A 470 2.40 23.07 1.47
N GLY A 471 2.55 22.82 0.17
CA GLY A 471 3.60 23.44 -0.64
C GLY A 471 3.47 24.97 -0.71
N LYS A 472 2.24 25.49 -0.77
CA LYS A 472 1.94 26.93 -0.77
C LYS A 472 2.41 27.60 0.51
N PHE A 473 2.12 27.04 1.68
CA PHE A 473 2.40 27.66 2.98
C PHE A 473 3.77 27.31 3.57
N ALA A 474 4.40 26.21 3.16
CA ALA A 474 5.69 25.78 3.70
C ALA A 474 6.81 26.77 3.37
N HIS A 475 7.75 26.95 4.29
CA HIS A 475 9.04 27.53 3.97
C HIS A 475 9.89 26.52 3.14
N PRO A 476 10.76 26.96 2.21
CA PRO A 476 11.54 26.06 1.34
C PRO A 476 12.36 24.99 2.07
N TYR A 477 12.62 25.16 3.37
CA TYR A 477 13.42 24.24 4.17
C TYR A 477 12.60 23.22 5.00
N ASP A 478 11.27 23.39 5.12
CA ASP A 478 10.45 22.59 6.04
C ASP A 478 10.50 21.09 5.73
N PHE A 479 10.64 20.76 4.45
CA PHE A 479 10.61 19.39 3.94
C PHE A 479 11.99 18.77 3.70
N HIS A 480 13.09 19.37 4.18
CA HIS A 480 14.46 18.94 3.88
C HIS A 480 14.80 17.47 4.23
N LYS A 481 14.07 16.81 5.15
CA LYS A 481 14.25 15.40 5.51
C LYS A 481 13.36 14.43 4.75
N LEU A 482 12.35 14.91 4.02
CA LEU A 482 11.44 14.04 3.29
C LEU A 482 12.21 13.28 2.21
N ARG A 483 12.12 11.95 2.29
CA ARG A 483 12.70 11.01 1.32
C ARG A 483 11.63 10.50 0.35
N HIS A 484 10.40 10.32 0.85
CA HIS A 484 9.27 9.84 0.07
C HIS A 484 8.06 10.74 0.28
N VAL A 485 7.54 11.31 -0.81
CA VAL A 485 6.26 12.03 -0.81
C VAL A 485 5.35 11.39 -1.84
N VAL A 486 4.28 10.76 -1.37
CA VAL A 486 3.34 10.01 -2.22
C VAL A 486 2.01 10.74 -2.29
N ALA A 487 1.63 11.11 -3.51
CA ALA A 487 0.32 11.65 -3.85
C ALA A 487 -0.62 10.50 -4.24
N GLY A 488 -1.82 10.45 -3.68
CA GLY A 488 -2.82 9.44 -4.03
C GLY A 488 -4.25 9.88 -3.73
N ALA A 489 -5.21 8.99 -4.01
CA ALA A 489 -6.66 9.18 -3.89
C ALA A 489 -7.30 10.20 -4.88
N GLU A 490 -6.50 10.96 -5.61
CA GLU A 490 -6.90 11.82 -6.73
C GLU A 490 -5.75 12.00 -7.73
N LYS A 491 -6.06 12.50 -8.92
CA LYS A 491 -5.06 12.81 -9.95
C LYS A 491 -4.14 13.93 -9.47
N LEU A 492 -2.82 13.74 -9.61
CA LEU A 492 -1.85 14.76 -9.23
C LEU A 492 -1.86 15.91 -10.26
N ASN A 493 -2.05 17.13 -9.77
CA ASN A 493 -1.92 18.34 -10.59
C ASN A 493 -0.43 18.59 -10.90
N GLU A 494 -0.13 18.87 -12.18
CA GLU A 494 1.23 19.13 -12.66
C GLU A 494 1.83 20.42 -12.07
N GLU A 495 1.01 21.42 -11.72
CA GLU A 495 1.47 22.60 -10.99
C GLU A 495 1.96 22.26 -9.58
N VAL A 496 1.29 21.32 -8.91
CA VAL A 496 1.71 20.84 -7.59
C VAL A 496 3.02 20.07 -7.74
N ARG A 497 3.17 19.26 -8.79
CA ARG A 497 4.44 18.58 -9.08
C ARG A 497 5.58 19.58 -9.29
N ARG A 498 5.36 20.61 -10.12
CA ARG A 498 6.35 21.67 -10.38
C ARG A 498 6.70 22.43 -9.11
N LEU A 499 5.70 22.88 -8.35
CA LEU A 499 5.89 23.56 -7.07
C LEU A 499 6.80 22.75 -6.13
N TRP A 500 6.53 21.45 -5.96
CA TRP A 500 7.32 20.62 -5.04
C TRP A 500 8.74 20.35 -5.53
N MET A 501 8.91 20.18 -6.84
CA MET A 501 10.23 20.02 -7.44
C MET A 501 11.05 21.31 -7.33
N ASP A 502 10.48 22.45 -7.71
CA ASP A 502 11.20 23.72 -7.81
C ASP A 502 11.51 24.32 -6.43
N LYS A 503 10.55 24.23 -5.49
CA LYS A 503 10.69 24.83 -4.15
C LYS A 503 11.47 23.97 -3.17
N PHE A 504 11.32 22.63 -3.24
CA PHE A 504 11.90 21.72 -2.24
C PHE A 504 12.90 20.72 -2.83
N GLY A 505 13.01 20.61 -4.16
CA GLY A 505 13.82 19.57 -4.82
C GLY A 505 13.22 18.16 -4.68
N ILE A 506 11.92 18.05 -4.38
CA ILE A 506 11.28 16.78 -4.04
C ILE A 506 10.39 16.32 -5.20
N ARG A 507 10.69 15.12 -5.71
CA ARG A 507 9.83 14.44 -6.68
C ARG A 507 8.63 13.79 -6.00
N LEU A 508 7.42 14.26 -6.32
CA LEU A 508 6.19 13.60 -5.93
C LEU A 508 6.00 12.27 -6.68
N LEU A 509 5.71 11.20 -5.93
CA LEU A 509 5.39 9.89 -6.46
C LEU A 509 3.87 9.71 -6.48
N GLU A 510 3.30 9.37 -7.63
CA GLU A 510 1.86 9.07 -7.71
C GLU A 510 1.56 7.62 -7.33
N GLY A 511 0.47 7.41 -6.60
CA GLY A 511 -0.08 6.10 -6.27
C GLY A 511 -1.58 6.03 -6.54
N TYR A 512 -2.02 4.88 -7.04
CA TYR A 512 -3.41 4.56 -7.30
C TYR A 512 -3.88 3.42 -6.41
N GLY A 513 -5.13 3.49 -5.97
CA GLY A 513 -5.71 2.50 -5.09
C GLY A 513 -7.19 2.73 -4.81
N THR A 514 -7.84 1.68 -4.31
CA THR A 514 -9.24 1.68 -3.86
C THR A 514 -9.32 1.05 -2.48
N THR A 515 -10.30 1.42 -1.66
CA THR A 515 -10.43 0.86 -0.30
C THR A 515 -10.57 -0.66 -0.32
N GLU A 516 -11.23 -1.16 -1.36
CA GLU A 516 -11.48 -2.55 -1.71
C GLU A 516 -10.21 -3.37 -1.99
N CYS A 517 -9.07 -2.70 -2.19
CA CYS A 517 -7.77 -3.33 -2.45
C CYS A 517 -6.72 -3.01 -1.35
N ALA A 518 -7.19 -2.54 -0.20
CA ALA A 518 -6.45 -2.34 1.05
C ALA A 518 -5.21 -1.39 1.14
N PRO A 519 -5.08 -0.22 0.45
CA PRO A 519 -5.76 0.24 -0.75
C PRO A 519 -4.91 0.21 -2.02
N VAL A 520 -3.58 0.07 -1.91
CA VAL A 520 -2.68 0.44 -3.01
C VAL A 520 -2.71 -0.62 -4.11
N LEU A 521 -2.96 -0.19 -5.34
CA LEU A 521 -2.97 -1.03 -6.54
C LEU A 521 -1.74 -0.81 -7.41
N ALA A 522 -1.35 0.46 -7.62
CA ALA A 522 -0.17 0.83 -8.40
C ALA A 522 0.55 2.00 -7.75
N VAL A 523 1.87 2.09 -7.93
CA VAL A 523 2.64 3.20 -7.37
C VAL A 523 3.91 3.48 -8.19
N ASN A 524 4.22 4.76 -8.37
CA ASN A 524 5.54 5.20 -8.82
C ASN A 524 6.54 5.04 -7.67
N THR A 525 7.72 4.53 -7.98
CA THR A 525 8.80 4.34 -7.01
C THR A 525 10.02 5.14 -7.44
N PRO A 526 11.00 5.39 -6.55
CA PRO A 526 12.24 6.03 -6.95
C PRO A 526 12.95 5.34 -8.13
N MET A 527 12.83 4.00 -8.22
CA MET A 527 13.43 3.16 -9.26
C MET A 527 12.59 3.12 -10.55
N PHE A 528 11.26 3.17 -10.43
CA PHE A 528 10.31 3.08 -11.53
C PHE A 528 9.29 4.22 -11.41
N CYS A 529 9.59 5.35 -12.04
CA CYS A 529 8.76 6.54 -12.04
C CYS A 529 8.51 7.01 -13.47
N ARG A 530 7.26 7.24 -13.83
CA ARG A 530 6.85 7.83 -15.12
C ARG A 530 5.81 8.91 -14.86
N SER A 531 6.11 10.15 -15.28
CA SER A 531 5.16 11.26 -15.18
C SER A 531 3.89 10.98 -15.99
N GLY A 532 2.73 11.36 -15.45
CA GLY A 532 1.43 11.10 -16.08
C GLY A 532 0.94 9.66 -15.96
N SER A 533 1.67 8.80 -15.23
CA SER A 533 1.25 7.47 -14.83
C SER A 533 1.15 7.39 -13.31
N VAL A 534 0.26 6.55 -12.80
CA VAL A 534 0.19 6.20 -11.37
C VAL A 534 1.17 5.08 -10.97
N GLY A 535 2.12 4.77 -11.85
CA GLY A 535 3.13 3.74 -11.69
C GLY A 535 2.69 2.37 -12.17
N ARG A 536 3.37 1.34 -11.67
CA ARG A 536 3.13 -0.07 -12.06
C ARG A 536 2.27 -0.74 -11.00
N LEU A 537 1.44 -1.71 -11.41
CA LEU A 537 0.67 -2.54 -10.47
C LEU A 537 1.59 -3.20 -9.44
N LEU A 538 1.13 -3.35 -8.21
CA LEU A 538 1.84 -4.06 -7.14
C LEU A 538 2.01 -5.57 -7.46
N PRO A 539 3.01 -6.25 -6.86
CA PRO A 539 3.22 -7.69 -7.05
C PRO A 539 1.99 -8.51 -6.64
N LEU A 540 1.83 -9.70 -7.24
CA LEU A 540 0.72 -10.64 -6.97
C LEU A 540 -0.68 -10.16 -7.38
N LEU A 541 -0.79 -9.00 -8.03
CA LEU A 541 -2.02 -8.55 -8.66
C LEU A 541 -2.15 -9.16 -10.05
N GLN A 542 -3.33 -9.73 -10.31
CA GLN A 542 -3.82 -10.03 -11.65
C GLN A 542 -4.76 -8.90 -12.08
N HIS A 543 -4.74 -8.58 -13.36
CA HIS A 543 -5.63 -7.57 -13.93
C HIS A 543 -6.27 -8.06 -15.22
N ARG A 544 -7.45 -7.54 -15.53
CA ARG A 544 -8.12 -7.65 -16.83
C ARG A 544 -8.70 -6.29 -17.18
N LEU A 545 -8.68 -5.97 -18.48
CA LEU A 545 -9.33 -4.77 -19.01
C LEU A 545 -10.57 -5.22 -19.79
N GLN A 546 -11.74 -4.84 -19.31
CA GLN A 546 -13.00 -5.06 -20.03
C GLN A 546 -13.19 -3.91 -21.03
N PRO A 547 -13.33 -4.19 -22.33
CA PRO A 547 -13.60 -3.16 -23.33
C PRO A 547 -14.85 -2.36 -22.98
N VAL A 548 -14.81 -1.04 -23.18
CA VAL A 548 -15.93 -0.13 -22.95
C VAL A 548 -16.34 0.48 -24.28
N PRO A 549 -17.61 0.32 -24.74
CA PRO A 549 -18.06 0.94 -25.98
C PRO A 549 -17.83 2.45 -26.00
N GLY A 550 -17.28 2.97 -27.09
CA GLY A 550 -16.96 4.40 -27.25
C GLY A 550 -15.59 4.82 -26.64
N ILE A 551 -14.80 3.87 -26.13
CA ILE A 551 -13.42 4.09 -25.68
C ILE A 551 -12.49 3.18 -26.48
N GLU A 552 -11.70 3.76 -27.38
CA GLU A 552 -10.80 3.00 -28.26
C GLU A 552 -9.54 2.49 -27.54
N ARG A 553 -9.00 3.28 -26.60
CA ARG A 553 -7.77 2.97 -25.86
C ARG A 553 -8.07 2.72 -24.39
N GLY A 554 -7.61 1.58 -23.89
CA GLY A 554 -7.80 1.16 -22.50
C GLY A 554 -9.09 0.37 -22.28
N GLY A 555 -9.42 0.15 -21.02
CA GLY A 555 -10.65 -0.57 -20.64
C GLY A 555 -10.93 -0.46 -19.14
N LEU A 556 -12.12 -0.92 -18.75
CA LEU A 556 -12.53 -0.96 -17.36
C LEU A 556 -11.64 -1.96 -16.60
N LEU A 557 -10.98 -1.47 -15.56
CA LEU A 557 -10.00 -2.25 -14.82
C LEU A 557 -10.68 -3.17 -13.81
N HIS A 558 -10.41 -4.47 -13.96
CA HIS A 558 -10.76 -5.50 -12.99
C HIS A 558 -9.49 -6.05 -12.36
N ILE A 559 -9.48 -6.19 -11.04
CA ILE A 559 -8.33 -6.67 -10.27
C ILE A 559 -8.70 -7.93 -9.48
N LYS A 560 -7.74 -8.85 -9.38
CA LYS A 560 -7.76 -9.97 -8.46
C LYS A 560 -6.41 -10.10 -7.78
N GLY A 561 -6.40 -10.34 -6.47
CA GLY A 561 -5.17 -10.45 -5.71
C GLY A 561 -5.42 -10.70 -4.23
N PRO A 562 -4.36 -11.01 -3.46
CA PRO A 562 -4.48 -11.32 -2.05
C PRO A 562 -4.93 -10.14 -1.18
N ASN A 563 -4.82 -8.91 -1.68
CA ASN A 563 -5.21 -7.67 -1.00
C ASN A 563 -6.66 -7.21 -1.31
N VAL A 564 -7.41 -7.96 -2.12
CA VAL A 564 -8.80 -7.65 -2.44
C VAL A 564 -9.69 -7.98 -1.23
N MET A 565 -10.69 -7.12 -0.98
CA MET A 565 -11.68 -7.26 0.08
C MET A 565 -12.47 -8.58 -0.03
N HIS A 566 -13.08 -8.97 1.09
CA HIS A 566 -14.01 -10.10 1.09
C HIS A 566 -15.33 -9.77 0.37
N GLY A 567 -15.82 -8.56 0.58
CA GLY A 567 -17.07 -8.09 0.00
C GLY A 567 -17.57 -6.83 0.67
N TYR A 568 -18.83 -6.49 0.40
CA TYR A 568 -19.50 -5.34 0.97
C TYR A 568 -20.56 -5.75 1.99
N TYR A 569 -20.68 -4.95 3.04
CA TYR A 569 -21.92 -4.77 3.77
C TYR A 569 -22.75 -3.67 3.11
N LEU A 570 -24.00 -3.98 2.76
CA LEU A 570 -24.92 -3.08 2.07
C LEU A 570 -26.08 -2.71 2.99
N TYR A 571 -26.61 -1.50 2.83
CA TYR A 571 -27.71 -1.00 3.65
C TYR A 571 -28.99 -1.84 3.46
N GLU A 572 -29.22 -2.30 2.25
CA GLU A 572 -30.40 -3.08 1.84
C GLU A 572 -30.36 -4.52 2.37
N GLN A 573 -29.17 -5.00 2.74
CA GLN A 573 -28.95 -6.33 3.33
C GLN A 573 -28.05 -6.25 4.57
N PRO A 574 -28.53 -5.64 5.67
CA PRO A 574 -27.74 -5.41 6.89
C PRO A 574 -27.04 -6.67 7.40
N GLY A 575 -25.72 -6.57 7.64
CA GLY A 575 -24.91 -7.66 8.21
C GLY A 575 -24.68 -8.86 7.29
N GLN A 576 -25.25 -8.87 6.09
CA GLN A 576 -25.00 -9.91 5.09
C GLN A 576 -23.87 -9.48 4.14
N LEU A 577 -22.88 -10.36 3.99
CA LEU A 577 -21.72 -10.06 3.17
C LEU A 577 -22.01 -10.34 1.70
N ALA A 578 -22.09 -9.27 0.89
CA ALA A 578 -22.10 -9.37 -0.56
C ALA A 578 -20.68 -9.65 -1.06
N ALA A 579 -20.39 -10.92 -1.37
CA ALA A 579 -19.06 -11.39 -1.77
C ALA A 579 -18.53 -10.67 -3.03
N THR A 580 -17.22 -10.44 -3.07
CA THR A 580 -16.57 -9.80 -4.21
C THR A 580 -16.66 -10.67 -5.46
N THR A 581 -17.34 -10.15 -6.48
CA THR A 581 -17.47 -10.79 -7.79
C THR A 581 -17.63 -9.73 -8.87
N SER A 582 -17.27 -10.09 -10.11
CA SER A 582 -17.50 -9.27 -11.30
C SER A 582 -17.82 -10.16 -12.49
N ASP A 583 -17.93 -9.56 -13.69
CA ASP A 583 -18.12 -10.27 -14.97
C ASP A 583 -17.03 -11.32 -15.28
N PHE A 584 -15.89 -11.29 -14.59
CA PHE A 584 -14.81 -12.27 -14.70
C PHE A 584 -14.86 -13.38 -13.63
N GLY A 585 -15.92 -13.40 -12.81
CA GLY A 585 -16.19 -14.40 -11.79
C GLY A 585 -15.76 -14.00 -10.38
N SER A 586 -15.81 -14.97 -9.47
CA SER A 586 -15.56 -14.77 -8.04
C SER A 586 -14.12 -14.30 -7.74
N GLY A 587 -14.02 -13.35 -6.81
CA GLY A 587 -12.77 -12.74 -6.37
C GLY A 587 -12.18 -11.70 -7.33
N TRP A 588 -12.84 -11.40 -8.45
CA TRP A 588 -12.52 -10.25 -9.29
C TRP A 588 -13.30 -9.03 -8.81
N TYR A 589 -12.59 -7.92 -8.61
CA TYR A 589 -13.15 -6.64 -8.22
C TYR A 589 -13.16 -5.70 -9.43
N ASN A 590 -14.33 -5.15 -9.75
CA ASN A 590 -14.48 -4.07 -10.72
C ASN A 590 -14.16 -2.74 -10.03
N THR A 591 -13.12 -2.06 -10.48
CA THR A 591 -12.68 -0.79 -9.88
C THR A 591 -13.57 0.40 -10.21
N GLY A 592 -14.37 0.32 -11.29
CA GLY A 592 -15.09 1.45 -11.86
C GLY A 592 -14.19 2.45 -12.62
N ASP A 593 -12.88 2.21 -12.65
CA ASP A 593 -11.90 3.09 -13.30
C ASP A 593 -11.49 2.52 -14.66
N ILE A 594 -11.45 3.38 -15.68
CA ILE A 594 -10.96 3.04 -17.01
C ILE A 594 -9.48 3.41 -17.08
N VAL A 595 -8.66 2.43 -17.48
CA VAL A 595 -7.21 2.59 -17.52
C VAL A 595 -6.64 2.09 -18.84
N ASP A 596 -5.52 2.69 -19.21
CA ASP A 596 -4.59 2.14 -20.20
C ASP A 596 -3.34 1.63 -19.47
N ILE A 597 -2.85 0.45 -19.87
CA ILE A 597 -1.61 -0.12 -19.33
C ILE A 597 -0.63 -0.23 -20.49
N ASP A 598 0.44 0.56 -20.44
CA ASP A 598 1.39 0.63 -21.53
C ASP A 598 2.26 -0.65 -21.64
N ALA A 599 3.04 -0.76 -22.73
CA ALA A 599 3.91 -1.90 -22.97
C ALA A 599 4.99 -2.14 -21.90
N ASN A 600 5.27 -1.16 -21.03
CA ASN A 600 6.20 -1.29 -19.90
C ASN A 600 5.46 -1.55 -18.56
N GLY A 601 4.13 -1.69 -18.60
CA GLY A 601 3.28 -1.99 -17.45
C GLY A 601 2.96 -0.77 -16.58
N TYR A 602 3.14 0.45 -17.08
CA TYR A 602 2.69 1.66 -16.39
C TYR A 602 1.20 1.87 -16.61
N VAL A 603 0.49 2.15 -15.51
CA VAL A 603 -0.96 2.38 -15.51
C VAL A 603 -1.23 3.86 -15.70
N HIS A 604 -2.10 4.19 -16.65
CA HIS A 604 -2.62 5.52 -16.94
C HIS A 604 -4.12 5.53 -16.70
N ILE A 605 -4.59 6.34 -15.75
CA ILE A 605 -6.02 6.47 -15.47
C ILE A 605 -6.62 7.44 -16.49
N LEU A 606 -7.63 6.98 -17.23
CA LEU A 606 -8.34 7.78 -18.23
C LEU A 606 -9.60 8.45 -17.66
N GLY A 607 -10.16 7.86 -16.60
CA GLY A 607 -11.28 8.42 -15.83
C GLY A 607 -12.11 7.31 -15.19
N ARG A 608 -13.24 7.69 -14.59
CA ARG A 608 -14.23 6.75 -14.04
C ARG A 608 -15.36 6.49 -15.00
N VAL A 609 -15.82 5.25 -15.14
CA VAL A 609 -16.89 4.88 -16.09
C VAL A 609 -18.16 5.72 -15.92
N ASN A 610 -18.56 5.99 -14.67
CA ASN A 610 -19.74 6.83 -14.35
C ASN A 610 -19.48 8.34 -14.49
N ARG A 611 -18.27 8.74 -14.89
CA ARG A 611 -17.80 10.12 -15.11
C ARG A 611 -17.42 10.35 -16.57
N PHE A 612 -17.93 9.51 -17.47
CA PHE A 612 -17.91 9.75 -18.91
C PHE A 612 -19.29 10.19 -19.37
N ALA A 613 -19.31 11.21 -20.20
CA ALA A 613 -20.49 11.65 -20.94
C ALA A 613 -20.54 10.92 -22.28
N LYS A 614 -21.69 10.37 -22.64
CA LYS A 614 -21.93 9.80 -23.97
C LYS A 614 -22.42 10.89 -24.91
N VAL A 615 -21.48 11.56 -25.58
CA VAL A 615 -21.76 12.67 -26.50
C VAL A 615 -21.58 12.20 -27.93
N ALA A 616 -22.65 12.24 -28.72
CA ALA A 616 -22.65 11.82 -30.13
C ALA A 616 -22.09 10.40 -30.38
N GLY A 617 -22.26 9.49 -29.41
CA GLY A 617 -21.78 8.11 -29.49
C GLY A 617 -20.35 7.90 -28.96
N GLU A 618 -19.60 8.96 -28.68
CA GLU A 618 -18.28 8.91 -28.06
C GLU A 618 -18.36 9.09 -26.54
N MET A 619 -17.46 8.43 -25.80
CA MET A 619 -17.36 8.58 -24.35
C MET A 619 -16.33 9.66 -24.02
N VAL A 620 -16.80 10.79 -23.53
CA VAL A 620 -15.99 11.96 -23.18
C VAL A 620 -15.82 12.04 -21.67
N SER A 621 -14.57 11.98 -21.19
CA SER A 621 -14.30 12.09 -19.75
C SER A 621 -14.63 13.49 -19.23
N LEU A 622 -15.53 13.56 -18.24
CA LEU A 622 -15.85 14.83 -17.56
C LEU A 622 -14.64 15.41 -16.81
N GLU A 623 -13.68 14.56 -16.43
CA GLU A 623 -12.43 15.02 -15.80
C GLU A 623 -11.53 15.77 -16.79
N ILE A 624 -11.56 15.42 -18.08
CA ILE A 624 -10.85 16.17 -19.12
C ILE A 624 -11.44 17.57 -19.23
N VAL A 625 -12.78 17.69 -19.24
CA VAL A 625 -13.48 18.98 -19.28
C VAL A 625 -13.06 19.87 -18.10
N GLU A 626 -13.01 19.31 -16.90
CA GLU A 626 -12.54 20.03 -15.70
C GLU A 626 -11.05 20.37 -15.78
N GLN A 627 -10.23 19.53 -16.41
CA GLN A 627 -8.81 19.81 -16.63
C GLN A 627 -8.62 20.99 -17.60
N LEU A 628 -9.41 21.07 -18.67
CA LEU A 628 -9.42 22.22 -19.57
C LEU A 628 -9.76 23.50 -18.81
N ALA A 629 -10.79 23.45 -17.97
CA ALA A 629 -11.22 24.59 -17.16
C ALA A 629 -10.15 25.04 -16.15
N ARG A 630 -9.49 24.09 -15.47
CA ARG A 630 -8.36 24.38 -14.57
C ARG A 630 -7.16 24.96 -15.31
N HIS A 631 -6.89 24.52 -16.55
CA HIS A 631 -5.80 25.09 -17.34
C HIS A 631 -6.11 26.53 -17.79
N ALA A 632 -7.37 26.79 -18.16
CA ALA A 632 -7.83 28.12 -18.55
C ALA A 632 -7.94 29.09 -17.34
N SER A 633 -8.35 28.58 -16.18
CA SER A 633 -8.58 29.37 -14.96
C SER A 633 -8.21 28.58 -13.69
N GLY A 634 -6.92 28.52 -13.37
CA GLY A 634 -6.39 27.63 -12.32
C GLY A 634 -6.78 27.99 -10.89
N GLU A 635 -7.05 29.27 -10.61
CA GLU A 635 -7.37 29.76 -9.25
C GLU A 635 -8.84 29.58 -8.88
N GLN A 636 -9.68 29.13 -9.81
CA GLN A 636 -11.13 29.01 -9.64
C GLN A 636 -11.56 27.55 -9.52
N GLN A 637 -12.75 27.32 -8.97
CA GLN A 637 -13.31 25.98 -8.82
C GLN A 637 -14.13 25.61 -10.05
N HIS A 638 -13.95 24.38 -10.52
CA HIS A 638 -14.59 23.87 -11.73
C HIS A 638 -15.07 22.44 -11.52
N ALA A 639 -16.30 22.13 -11.95
CA ALA A 639 -16.82 20.78 -11.98
C ALA A 639 -17.72 20.55 -13.20
N ALA A 640 -17.58 19.41 -13.85
CA ALA A 640 -18.36 19.05 -15.02
C ALA A 640 -19.45 18.02 -14.69
N SER A 641 -20.60 18.16 -15.36
CA SER A 641 -21.73 17.25 -15.26
C SER A 641 -22.42 17.10 -16.62
N THR A 642 -23.33 16.15 -16.75
CA THR A 642 -24.08 15.93 -17.99
C THR A 642 -25.55 16.31 -17.86
N GLN A 643 -26.14 16.69 -18.97
CA GLN A 643 -27.58 16.85 -19.15
C GLN A 643 -28.00 16.00 -20.36
N THR A 644 -29.15 15.34 -20.29
CA THR A 644 -29.67 14.57 -21.42
C THR A 644 -29.94 15.48 -22.62
N ASP A 645 -29.51 15.07 -23.81
CA ASP A 645 -29.72 15.80 -25.06
C ASP A 645 -30.34 14.87 -26.11
N MET A 646 -31.48 15.25 -26.67
CA MET A 646 -32.24 14.42 -27.61
C MET A 646 -31.50 14.10 -28.91
N GLN A 647 -30.53 14.93 -29.33
CA GLN A 647 -29.80 14.75 -30.57
C GLN A 647 -28.45 14.05 -30.37
N ARG A 648 -27.79 14.31 -29.24
CA ARG A 648 -26.41 13.85 -28.98
C ARG A 648 -26.31 12.80 -27.89
N GLY A 649 -27.42 12.42 -27.26
CA GLY A 649 -27.45 11.57 -26.07
C GLY A 649 -27.24 12.41 -24.81
N GLU A 650 -26.06 13.01 -24.65
CA GLU A 650 -25.74 13.92 -23.55
C GLU A 650 -25.07 15.21 -24.02
N ASN A 651 -25.31 16.29 -23.26
CA ASN A 651 -24.55 17.54 -23.28
C ASN A 651 -23.65 17.62 -22.04
N ILE A 652 -22.45 18.16 -22.22
CA ILE A 652 -21.54 18.45 -21.11
C ILE A 652 -21.73 19.90 -20.67
N LEU A 653 -21.95 20.09 -19.38
CA LEU A 653 -22.02 21.38 -18.71
C LEU A 653 -20.82 21.53 -17.77
N LEU A 654 -20.20 22.70 -17.78
CA LEU A 654 -19.15 23.09 -16.84
C LEU A 654 -19.72 24.07 -15.83
N PHE A 655 -19.72 23.72 -14.55
CA PHE A 655 -20.00 24.64 -13.46
C PHE A 655 -18.68 25.26 -12.99
N THR A 656 -18.65 26.59 -12.87
CA THR A 656 -17.44 27.33 -12.53
C THR A 656 -17.72 28.49 -11.58
N THR A 657 -16.78 28.78 -10.67
CA THR A 657 -16.79 30.02 -9.89
C THR A 657 -16.16 31.20 -10.63
N ASP A 658 -15.58 30.96 -11.81
CA ASP A 658 -15.04 32.02 -12.64
C ASP A 658 -16.12 32.69 -13.50
N ARG A 659 -16.48 33.92 -13.14
CA ARG A 659 -17.46 34.72 -13.91
C ARG A 659 -16.94 35.15 -15.28
N LYS A 660 -15.64 35.07 -15.54
CA LYS A 660 -15.01 35.52 -16.79
C LYS A 660 -14.69 34.37 -17.75
N LEU A 661 -14.72 33.12 -17.29
CA LEU A 661 -14.35 31.98 -18.11
C LEU A 661 -15.35 31.79 -19.26
N GLN A 662 -14.84 31.81 -20.49
CA GLN A 662 -15.62 31.62 -21.69
C GLN A 662 -15.25 30.31 -22.40
N ARG A 663 -16.12 29.88 -23.31
CA ARG A 663 -15.88 28.68 -24.11
C ARG A 663 -14.61 28.80 -24.98
N HIS A 664 -14.26 30.01 -25.40
CA HIS A 664 -13.02 30.27 -26.15
C HIS A 664 -11.76 29.91 -25.33
N ASP A 665 -11.75 30.19 -24.03
CA ASP A 665 -10.63 29.86 -23.16
C ASP A 665 -10.45 28.34 -23.04
N LEU A 666 -11.57 27.59 -22.97
CA LEU A 666 -11.55 26.14 -23.00
C LEU A 666 -11.05 25.58 -24.34
N GLN A 667 -11.31 26.26 -25.46
CA GLN A 667 -10.78 25.88 -26.78
C GLN A 667 -9.27 26.07 -26.84
N LEU A 668 -8.76 27.19 -26.35
CA LEU A 668 -7.32 27.45 -26.24
C LEU A 668 -6.65 26.39 -25.35
N ALA A 669 -7.26 26.07 -24.20
CA ALA A 669 -6.77 25.01 -23.32
C ALA A 669 -6.80 23.62 -23.98
N ALA A 670 -7.86 23.29 -24.73
CA ALA A 670 -7.96 22.02 -25.44
C ALA A 670 -6.86 21.88 -26.49
N HIS A 671 -6.60 22.94 -27.26
CA HIS A 671 -5.53 22.96 -28.24
C HIS A 671 -4.15 22.79 -27.58
N ALA A 672 -3.88 23.54 -26.51
CA ALA A 672 -2.62 23.47 -25.77
C ALA A 672 -2.36 22.08 -25.15
N LEU A 673 -3.43 21.40 -24.72
CA LEU A 673 -3.36 20.07 -24.08
C LEU A 673 -3.59 18.91 -25.06
N GLY A 674 -3.74 19.18 -26.36
CA GLY A 674 -4.00 18.19 -27.39
C GLY A 674 -5.30 17.39 -27.19
N GLN A 675 -6.33 18.02 -26.62
CA GLN A 675 -7.64 17.40 -26.37
C GLN A 675 -8.62 17.67 -27.51
N PRO A 676 -9.53 16.73 -27.82
CA PRO A 676 -10.49 16.89 -28.92
C PRO A 676 -11.57 17.94 -28.59
N GLU A 677 -12.14 18.56 -29.62
CA GLU A 677 -13.18 19.60 -29.46
C GLU A 677 -14.43 19.08 -28.74
N ILE A 678 -14.73 17.78 -28.88
CA ILE A 678 -15.85 17.14 -28.21
C ILE A 678 -15.72 17.14 -26.67
N ALA A 679 -14.51 17.34 -26.14
CA ALA A 679 -14.24 17.48 -24.69
C ALA A 679 -14.51 18.89 -24.14
N ILE A 680 -14.88 19.85 -24.99
CA ILE A 680 -15.19 21.21 -24.58
C ILE A 680 -16.66 21.28 -24.14
N ALA A 681 -16.88 21.76 -22.92
CA ALA A 681 -18.24 21.95 -22.41
C ALA A 681 -19.07 22.84 -23.35
N ARG A 682 -20.31 22.42 -23.60
CA ARG A 682 -21.24 23.16 -24.48
C ARG A 682 -21.82 24.38 -23.77
N LYS A 683 -22.12 24.24 -22.47
CA LYS A 683 -22.58 25.32 -21.61
C LYS A 683 -21.61 25.51 -20.45
N ILE A 684 -21.33 26.76 -20.11
CA ILE A 684 -20.61 27.16 -18.89
C ILE A 684 -21.64 27.82 -17.99
N VAL A 685 -21.79 27.28 -16.78
CA VAL A 685 -22.73 27.74 -15.75
C VAL A 685 -21.91 28.35 -14.62
N VAL A 686 -22.05 29.66 -14.47
CA VAL A 686 -21.37 30.39 -13.41
C VAL A 686 -22.15 30.22 -12.11
N VAL A 687 -21.48 29.77 -11.06
CA VAL A 687 -22.04 29.62 -9.70
C VAL A 687 -21.17 30.35 -8.69
N ASP A 688 -21.75 30.80 -7.59
CA ASP A 688 -20.96 31.44 -6.52
C ASP A 688 -20.10 30.42 -5.76
N GLU A 689 -20.60 29.19 -5.58
CA GLU A 689 -19.88 28.07 -4.95
C GLU A 689 -20.31 26.73 -5.57
N LEU A 690 -19.38 25.78 -5.68
CA LEU A 690 -19.72 24.41 -6.08
C LEU A 690 -20.36 23.65 -4.92
N PRO A 691 -21.31 22.72 -5.19
CA PRO A 691 -21.81 21.85 -4.15
C PRO A 691 -20.69 20.91 -3.68
N LEU A 692 -20.39 20.91 -2.38
CA LEU A 692 -19.38 20.06 -1.76
C LEU A 692 -20.00 19.09 -0.73
N LEU A 693 -19.42 17.90 -0.61
CA LEU A 693 -19.65 16.96 0.49
C LEU A 693 -18.96 17.46 1.76
N GLY A 694 -19.37 16.95 2.93
CA GLY A 694 -18.71 17.27 4.22
C GLY A 694 -17.22 16.90 4.31
N SER A 695 -16.69 16.15 3.33
CA SER A 695 -15.27 15.85 3.15
C SER A 695 -14.48 16.91 2.35
N GLY A 696 -15.16 17.92 1.80
CA GLY A 696 -14.58 18.95 0.92
C GLY A 696 -14.46 18.56 -0.55
N LYS A 697 -14.95 17.37 -0.95
CA LYS A 697 -15.03 16.94 -2.36
C LYS A 697 -16.30 17.45 -3.03
N VAL A 698 -16.29 17.63 -4.35
CA VAL A 698 -17.50 18.00 -5.11
C VAL A 698 -18.60 16.94 -4.94
N ASP A 699 -19.81 17.39 -4.62
CA ASP A 699 -21.02 16.58 -4.60
C ASP A 699 -21.60 16.47 -6.01
N TYR A 700 -21.12 15.46 -6.74
CA TYR A 700 -21.54 15.21 -8.12
C TYR A 700 -22.99 14.77 -8.26
N ILE A 701 -23.63 14.27 -7.19
CA ILE A 701 -25.06 13.91 -7.22
C ILE A 701 -25.87 15.20 -7.28
N ARG A 702 -25.59 16.12 -6.35
CA ARG A 702 -26.23 17.44 -6.35
C ARG A 702 -25.88 18.24 -7.61
N LEU A 703 -24.64 18.15 -8.09
CA LEU A 703 -24.24 18.78 -9.35
C LEU A 703 -24.99 18.23 -10.57
N LYS A 704 -25.29 16.92 -10.59
CA LYS A 704 -26.12 16.31 -11.65
C LYS A 704 -27.55 16.82 -11.61
N GLN A 705 -28.16 16.92 -10.43
CA GLN A 705 -29.49 17.54 -10.27
C GLN A 705 -29.49 19.01 -10.72
N MET A 706 -28.45 19.77 -10.38
CA MET A 706 -28.28 21.13 -10.87
C MET A 706 -28.20 21.16 -12.39
N ALA A 707 -27.41 20.28 -13.03
CA ALA A 707 -27.27 20.21 -14.48
C ALA A 707 -28.59 19.88 -15.21
N GLU A 708 -29.43 19.04 -14.63
CA GLU A 708 -30.76 18.71 -15.17
C GLU A 708 -31.72 19.90 -15.10
N SER A 709 -31.51 20.82 -14.16
CA SER A 709 -32.32 22.04 -13.99
C SER A 709 -31.86 23.23 -14.85
N VAL A 710 -30.72 23.14 -15.55
CA VAL A 710 -30.22 24.24 -16.39
C VAL A 710 -30.95 24.24 -17.74
N GLU A 711 -31.70 25.30 -18.03
CA GLU A 711 -32.38 25.50 -19.33
C GLU A 711 -31.40 25.56 -20.51
#